data_AF-A0A8S2NCP7-F1
#
_entry.id   AF-A0A8S2NCP7-F1
#
_cell.length_a   1.000
_cell.length_b   1.000
_cell.length_c   1.000
_cell.angle_alpha   90.00
_cell.angle_beta   90.00
_cell.angle_gamma   90.00
#
_symmetry.space_group_name_H-M   'P 1'
#
loop_
_entity.id
_entity.type
_entity.pdbx_description
1 polymer ?
#
loop_
_entity_poly.entity_id
_entity_poly.type
_entity_poly.pdbx_seq_one_letter_code
_entity_poly.pdbx_strand_id
1 'polypeptide(L)'
;MDLHRQRHVNVLGTLPESIDAAENRFKFSRLLDENNIRQPKWKELCNFNGASAFCDSVGYPCLVRPSYVLSGAAMRIVYNAKDLKAYLSEHGLSKEYPVVISKFILDAKELDIDAVAWNGQVVRLAISEHVENAGVHSGDATLVTPPQDLNEDTIKKIQFICFSVAKALQISGPFNMQLIAKDNELKVIECNVRVSRSFPFVSKTFDHDFIAVATQILVGLEPETVDDPLFLHSARIGVKVPQFSFSRLSGAEVLRGVEMMSTGEVACFGTDRFTAYLKALISTGYRIPKKNILVSIGSYKAKQELLTAIRTLIELGYELYASIGTADFFEANNININPIDWKYEETETNSNGYGNGYEYTNGDGDLGAADNTTQRTIADYLATGSFDLVINIPMRSAGVAHASSFVTQGYRCRRLATDYSVPLITDVKCVKLFVEALRRLNNQESKVDMSIDCISATTLIRLPGLIDCHVHLREPGDEHKEDIVSGTGSALAGGITMVLTMPNTKPALTNETVLDMTEKLYEKKALCDYGLFMGATIDNAKAIVDIAHRCVGLKMYLNTTFGDLKLDNMESWMKHFETWPSNIPIVAHAENQTVASILCLAEIYSRSVHIAHVACRDEILLIRAAKNKGLLVTCEVTPHHLFLHRDNTQGILKAHGHMKGFCHVKPELQTSDDCKALWDNMDVIDCIATDHAPHTLDEKSNKENPPPGFTGLQTVLPLLLTAVHDGKLTMDQLIEKMYTNPKRIFNLPDQGEDTFIEVDMERRWTVDDESLFTKAAWTPFIGMMLRGAVHRVVLRGEVVFVDGQVLAEQGTGRNIVQLRGESNHVKKIKAAQNLVLEKKYSPHEIERKRQRYISEPGVLDKPEAIPKIAASLAKHHILSSLQLNRVQCREIFTLAHFYRNAQLHHRPIEPILAGKILSHMFFEPSTRTQCSFTAAMLRLGGSVIPFDSQLSSIKKGESLEDSVRMLMSYSDAIVIRHPEVGVVQRVADISRVPVINAGDGIGEHPTQALLDVFTIREEIGTFNGLTITMVGDLKHGRTVHSLAKLLTIYSDKSITLNYVSPPSLAMPQDVMSCVSAAGIPQKLYTSLDEILPDTDVLYMTRIQKERFTSETEYEKVCDLYKITPKFMRKAKKHGKMIVMHPLPRLDEVSTAFDIDPRAAYFRQAENGLYIRMAILTILLSK
;
A
#
# COMPACT_ATOMS: atom_id res chain seq x y z
N MET A 1 -9.50 -36.57 -1.55
CA MET A 1 -10.44 -37.39 -2.35
C MET A 1 -11.12 -38.49 -1.54
N ASP A 2 -10.42 -39.19 -0.66
CA ASP A 2 -10.98 -40.33 0.10
C ASP A 2 -12.20 -39.97 0.95
N LEU A 3 -12.23 -38.77 1.56
CA LEU A 3 -13.40 -38.28 2.31
C LEU A 3 -14.67 -38.16 1.44
N HIS A 4 -14.53 -37.65 0.22
CA HIS A 4 -15.66 -37.46 -0.70
C HIS A 4 -16.09 -38.79 -1.35
N ARG A 5 -15.14 -39.57 -1.87
CA ARG A 5 -15.41 -40.79 -2.64
C ARG A 5 -15.63 -42.04 -1.78
N GLN A 6 -14.92 -42.20 -0.66
CA GLN A 6 -14.98 -43.40 0.17
C GLN A 6 -15.86 -43.23 1.41
N ARG A 7 -15.98 -42.01 1.95
CA ARG A 7 -16.80 -41.72 3.14
C ARG A 7 -18.09 -40.94 2.84
N HIS A 8 -18.38 -40.66 1.57
CA HIS A 8 -19.60 -39.98 1.11
C HIS A 8 -19.90 -38.66 1.83
N VAL A 9 -18.86 -37.92 2.22
CA VAL A 9 -19.03 -36.59 2.83
C VAL A 9 -19.47 -35.60 1.74
N ASN A 10 -20.59 -34.90 2.00
CA ASN A 10 -21.10 -33.86 1.12
C ASN A 10 -20.28 -32.57 1.29
N VAL A 11 -19.45 -32.26 0.28
CA VAL A 11 -18.64 -31.02 0.26
C VAL A 11 -19.44 -29.96 -0.48
N LEU A 12 -19.73 -28.84 0.21
CA LEU A 12 -20.48 -27.73 -0.37
C LEU A 12 -19.62 -26.90 -1.32
N GLY A 13 -20.24 -26.33 -2.36
CA GLY A 13 -19.59 -25.46 -3.33
C GLY A 13 -18.90 -26.19 -4.47
N THR A 14 -17.63 -25.84 -4.69
CA THR A 14 -16.86 -26.35 -5.83
C THR A 14 -16.51 -27.83 -5.61
N LEU A 15 -16.73 -28.65 -6.64
CA LEU A 15 -16.52 -30.08 -6.56
C LEU A 15 -15.05 -30.42 -6.23
N PRO A 16 -14.78 -31.43 -5.37
CA PRO A 16 -13.42 -31.88 -5.07
C PRO A 16 -12.60 -32.26 -6.31
N GLU A 17 -13.23 -32.77 -7.37
CA GLU A 17 -12.62 -33.01 -8.67
C GLU A 17 -12.07 -31.73 -9.32
N SER A 18 -12.81 -30.61 -9.22
CA SER A 18 -12.37 -29.31 -9.74
C SER A 18 -11.25 -28.71 -8.90
N ILE A 19 -11.29 -28.90 -7.58
CA ILE A 19 -10.19 -28.51 -6.68
C ILE A 19 -8.90 -29.27 -7.06
N ASP A 20 -9.00 -30.60 -7.22
CA ASP A 20 -7.89 -31.44 -7.67
C ASP A 20 -7.39 -31.07 -9.09
N ALA A 21 -8.30 -30.69 -10.00
CA ALA A 21 -7.91 -30.20 -11.32
C ALA A 21 -7.12 -28.88 -11.28
N ALA A 22 -7.38 -28.01 -10.30
CA ALA A 22 -6.66 -26.76 -10.11
C ALA A 22 -5.33 -26.92 -9.37
N GLU A 23 -5.29 -27.75 -8.32
CA GLU A 23 -4.08 -27.97 -7.51
C GLU A 23 -3.07 -28.90 -8.21
N ASN A 24 -3.54 -29.84 -9.03
CA ASN A 24 -2.66 -30.72 -9.79
C ASN A 24 -2.06 -29.98 -10.99
N ARG A 25 -0.74 -29.73 -10.95
CA ARG A 25 -0.03 -28.96 -11.96
C ARG A 25 -0.22 -29.47 -13.39
N PHE A 26 -0.27 -30.79 -13.60
CA PHE A 26 -0.45 -31.36 -14.93
C PHE A 26 -1.87 -31.12 -15.46
N LYS A 27 -2.89 -31.36 -14.63
CA LYS A 27 -4.29 -31.12 -14.98
C LYS A 27 -4.56 -29.64 -15.24
N PHE A 28 -4.06 -28.78 -14.36
CA PHE A 28 -4.22 -27.35 -14.47
C PHE A 28 -3.53 -26.79 -15.72
N SER A 29 -2.30 -27.21 -16.00
CA SER A 29 -1.59 -26.82 -17.23
C SER A 29 -2.38 -27.17 -18.48
N ARG A 30 -2.92 -28.39 -18.56
CA ARG A 30 -3.71 -28.83 -19.71
C ARG A 30 -4.98 -28.00 -19.86
N LEU A 31 -5.66 -27.69 -18.76
CA LEU A 31 -6.83 -26.81 -18.75
C LEU A 31 -6.49 -25.42 -19.29
N LEU A 32 -5.35 -24.84 -18.90
CA LEU A 32 -4.90 -23.56 -19.42
C LEU A 32 -4.62 -23.62 -20.93
N ASP A 33 -3.95 -24.67 -21.39
CA ASP A 33 -3.61 -24.87 -22.81
C ASP A 33 -4.90 -25.03 -23.67
N GLU A 34 -5.88 -25.81 -23.20
CA GLU A 34 -7.18 -26.01 -23.86
C GLU A 34 -7.98 -24.69 -23.98
N ASN A 35 -7.80 -23.77 -23.04
CA ASN A 35 -8.45 -22.45 -23.04
C ASN A 35 -7.59 -21.34 -23.67
N ASN A 36 -6.46 -21.67 -24.31
CA ASN A 36 -5.49 -20.71 -24.88
C ASN A 36 -4.94 -19.68 -23.87
N ILE A 37 -4.83 -20.07 -22.59
CA ILE A 37 -4.30 -19.24 -21.52
C ILE A 37 -2.81 -19.53 -21.34
N ARG A 38 -1.99 -18.48 -21.34
CA ARG A 38 -0.54 -18.64 -21.25
C ARG A 38 -0.08 -18.91 -19.82
N GLN A 39 0.98 -19.70 -19.71
CA GLN A 39 1.66 -20.03 -18.45
C GLN A 39 3.18 -20.07 -18.66
N PRO A 40 4.01 -19.94 -17.60
CA PRO A 40 5.44 -20.16 -17.71
C PRO A 40 5.74 -21.59 -18.16
N LYS A 41 6.72 -21.75 -19.05
CA LYS A 41 7.19 -23.09 -19.46
C LYS A 41 7.62 -23.87 -18.22
N TRP A 42 7.09 -25.08 -18.06
CA TRP A 42 7.35 -25.91 -16.89
C TRP A 42 7.48 -27.39 -17.27
N LYS A 43 8.13 -28.18 -16.41
CA LYS A 43 8.20 -29.63 -16.52
C LYS A 43 8.43 -30.27 -15.16
N GLU A 44 7.76 -31.39 -14.92
CA GLU A 44 8.03 -32.27 -13.77
C GLU A 44 9.15 -33.25 -14.12
N LEU A 45 10.14 -33.37 -13.24
CA LEU A 45 11.39 -34.08 -13.52
C LEU A 45 11.80 -34.93 -12.31
N CYS A 46 12.22 -36.17 -12.59
CA CYS A 46 12.63 -37.16 -11.59
C CYS A 46 14.12 -37.54 -11.68
N ASN A 47 14.87 -36.98 -12.64
CA ASN A 47 16.31 -37.22 -12.78
C ASN A 47 17.08 -35.92 -13.10
N PHE A 48 18.34 -35.85 -12.66
CA PHE A 48 19.21 -34.67 -12.81
C PHE A 48 19.42 -34.29 -14.28
N ASN A 49 19.65 -35.28 -15.14
CA ASN A 49 19.91 -35.04 -16.57
C ASN A 49 18.72 -34.36 -17.26
N GLY A 50 17.50 -34.79 -16.94
CA GLY A 50 16.27 -34.18 -17.43
C GLY A 50 16.07 -32.77 -16.88
N ALA A 51 16.41 -32.55 -15.61
CA ALA A 51 16.39 -31.22 -14.99
C ALA A 51 17.35 -30.24 -15.69
N SER A 52 18.59 -30.66 -15.95
CA SER A 52 19.57 -29.84 -16.66
C SER A 52 19.11 -29.55 -18.09
N ALA A 53 18.74 -30.58 -18.86
CA ALA A 53 18.31 -30.43 -20.25
C ALA A 53 17.08 -29.51 -20.38
N PHE A 54 16.14 -29.58 -19.45
CA PHE A 54 15.00 -28.66 -19.42
C PHE A 54 15.45 -27.22 -19.16
N CYS A 55 16.28 -26.98 -18.13
CA CYS A 55 16.80 -25.65 -17.83
C CYS A 55 17.58 -25.04 -18.99
N ASP A 56 18.39 -25.84 -19.69
CA ASP A 56 19.13 -25.41 -20.88
C ASP A 56 18.18 -25.04 -22.03
N SER A 57 17.06 -25.76 -22.19
CA SER A 57 16.07 -25.48 -23.23
C SER A 57 15.23 -24.21 -22.98
N VAL A 58 14.90 -23.91 -21.72
CA VAL A 58 14.07 -22.74 -21.36
C VAL A 58 14.92 -21.51 -21.00
N GLY A 59 16.21 -21.71 -20.73
CA GLY A 59 17.17 -20.70 -20.31
C GLY A 59 17.03 -20.32 -18.83
N TYR A 60 18.15 -20.10 -18.15
CA TYR A 60 18.18 -19.60 -16.78
C TYR A 60 17.76 -18.11 -16.68
N PRO A 61 17.31 -17.62 -15.50
CA PRO A 61 17.05 -18.37 -14.27
C PRO A 61 15.78 -19.23 -14.36
N CYS A 62 15.73 -20.29 -13.54
CA CYS A 62 14.59 -21.19 -13.39
C CYS A 62 14.17 -21.26 -11.92
N LEU A 63 12.89 -21.51 -11.67
CA LEU A 63 12.32 -21.73 -10.34
C LEU A 63 12.13 -23.22 -10.12
N VAL A 64 12.75 -23.74 -9.08
CA VAL A 64 12.71 -25.15 -8.69
C VAL A 64 11.80 -25.29 -7.47
N ARG A 65 10.79 -26.15 -7.57
CA ARG A 65 9.79 -26.40 -6.52
C ARG A 65 9.70 -27.89 -6.21
N PRO A 66 9.75 -28.31 -4.93
CA PRO A 66 9.40 -29.68 -4.57
C PRO A 66 7.90 -29.91 -4.83
N SER A 67 7.52 -31.15 -5.15
CA SER A 67 6.10 -31.50 -5.34
C SER A 67 5.35 -31.56 -3.99
N TYR A 68 4.08 -31.12 -3.97
CA TYR A 68 3.18 -31.15 -2.80
C TYR A 68 3.62 -30.32 -1.58
N VAL A 69 3.95 -29.03 -1.78
CA VAL A 69 4.36 -28.13 -0.69
C VAL A 69 3.50 -26.86 -0.67
N LEU A 70 2.94 -26.53 0.50
CA LEU A 70 2.24 -25.28 0.77
C LEU A 70 3.22 -24.17 1.19
N SER A 71 2.92 -22.92 0.85
CA SER A 71 3.73 -21.72 1.21
C SER A 71 5.14 -21.63 0.59
N GLY A 72 5.40 -22.43 -0.45
CA GLY A 72 6.65 -22.38 -1.19
C GLY A 72 7.88 -22.84 -0.41
N ALA A 73 7.71 -23.68 0.62
CA ALA A 73 8.83 -24.19 1.39
C ALA A 73 9.82 -24.97 0.50
N ALA A 74 11.12 -24.72 0.72
CA ALA A 74 12.23 -25.24 -0.08
C ALA A 74 12.19 -24.86 -1.59
N MET A 75 11.44 -23.83 -1.98
CA MET A 75 11.53 -23.28 -3.35
C MET A 75 12.83 -22.49 -3.52
N ARG A 76 13.50 -22.66 -4.67
CA ARG A 76 14.75 -21.93 -4.96
C ARG A 76 14.80 -21.45 -6.40
N ILE A 77 15.31 -20.23 -6.60
CA ILE A 77 15.68 -19.72 -7.93
C ILE A 77 17.09 -20.19 -8.24
N VAL A 78 17.26 -20.92 -9.33
CA VAL A 78 18.55 -21.34 -9.86
C VAL A 78 18.95 -20.44 -11.02
N TYR A 79 20.15 -19.88 -10.99
CA TYR A 79 20.64 -18.94 -12.02
C TYR A 79 21.58 -19.61 -13.01
N ASN A 80 22.10 -20.79 -12.69
CA ASN A 80 22.97 -21.57 -13.56
C ASN A 80 22.91 -23.07 -13.20
N ALA A 81 23.59 -23.90 -14.01
CA ALA A 81 23.61 -25.35 -13.83
C ALA A 81 24.26 -25.83 -12.53
N LYS A 82 25.20 -25.07 -11.96
CA LYS A 82 25.81 -25.42 -10.66
C LYS A 82 24.82 -25.24 -9.52
N ASP A 83 24.03 -24.18 -9.54
CA ASP A 83 23.00 -23.91 -8.53
C ASP A 83 21.97 -25.03 -8.51
N LEU A 84 21.56 -25.47 -9.71
CA LEU A 84 20.66 -26.60 -9.88
C LEU A 84 21.27 -27.89 -9.31
N LYS A 85 22.56 -28.13 -9.57
CA LYS A 85 23.27 -29.29 -9.00
C LYS A 85 23.37 -29.22 -7.48
N ALA A 86 23.68 -28.05 -6.91
CA ALA A 86 23.76 -27.86 -5.46
C ALA A 86 22.39 -28.13 -4.81
N TYR A 87 21.33 -27.52 -5.32
CA TYR A 87 19.97 -27.70 -4.81
C TYR A 87 19.52 -29.17 -4.83
N LEU A 88 19.70 -29.85 -5.97
CA LEU A 88 19.32 -31.25 -6.14
C LEU A 88 20.19 -32.20 -5.29
N SER A 89 21.43 -31.83 -4.97
CA SER A 89 22.29 -32.62 -4.07
C SER A 89 21.85 -32.51 -2.61
N GLU A 90 21.29 -31.36 -2.21
CA GLU A 90 20.81 -31.11 -0.84
C GLU A 90 19.48 -31.83 -0.55
N HIS A 91 18.55 -31.86 -1.51
CA HIS A 91 17.17 -32.29 -1.27
C HIS A 91 16.86 -33.72 -1.76
N GLY A 92 17.75 -34.31 -2.57
CA GLY A 92 17.53 -35.63 -3.17
C GLY A 92 16.46 -35.62 -4.27
N LEU A 93 16.63 -36.45 -5.30
CA LEU A 93 15.71 -36.54 -6.43
C LEU A 93 15.39 -38.01 -6.71
N SER A 94 14.11 -38.38 -6.58
CA SER A 94 13.66 -39.76 -6.80
C SER A 94 12.31 -39.80 -7.52
N LYS A 95 11.83 -41.00 -7.88
CA LYS A 95 10.47 -41.19 -8.41
C LYS A 95 9.39 -40.90 -7.36
N GLU A 96 9.71 -41.01 -6.07
CA GLU A 96 8.81 -40.74 -4.96
C GLU A 96 8.76 -39.24 -4.63
N TYR A 97 9.83 -38.51 -4.94
CA TYR A 97 9.94 -37.05 -4.73
C TYR A 97 10.35 -36.33 -6.03
N PRO A 98 9.41 -36.16 -6.98
CA PRO A 98 9.66 -35.40 -8.20
C PRO A 98 9.74 -33.90 -7.93
N VAL A 99 10.45 -33.17 -8.78
CA VAL A 99 10.64 -31.73 -8.67
C VAL A 99 10.06 -31.04 -9.89
N VAL A 100 9.31 -29.96 -9.67
CA VAL A 100 8.71 -29.14 -10.73
C VAL A 100 9.62 -27.96 -11.02
N ILE A 101 10.13 -27.89 -12.24
CA ILE A 101 10.97 -26.78 -12.70
C ILE A 101 10.17 -25.91 -13.64
N SER A 102 10.22 -24.59 -13.44
CA SER A 102 9.51 -23.61 -14.27
C SER A 102 10.41 -22.44 -14.64
N LYS A 103 10.19 -21.84 -15.81
CA LYS A 103 10.95 -20.67 -16.26
C LYS A 103 10.66 -19.49 -15.33
N PHE A 104 11.71 -18.94 -14.71
CA PHE A 104 11.58 -17.73 -13.90
C PHE A 104 11.69 -16.48 -14.78
N ILE A 105 10.69 -15.60 -14.70
CA ILE A 105 10.59 -14.38 -15.51
C ILE A 105 11.13 -13.21 -14.70
N LEU A 106 12.30 -12.70 -15.08
CA LEU A 106 12.94 -11.56 -14.41
C LEU A 106 12.18 -10.26 -14.68
N ASP A 107 12.19 -9.37 -13.68
CA ASP A 107 11.62 -8.01 -13.75
C ASP A 107 10.15 -7.96 -14.18
N ALA A 108 9.37 -8.98 -13.82
CA ALA A 108 7.95 -9.02 -14.08
C ALA A 108 7.16 -8.55 -12.86
N LYS A 109 5.97 -7.97 -13.09
CA LYS A 109 5.04 -7.61 -12.01
C LYS A 109 4.18 -8.83 -11.67
N GLU A 110 3.88 -9.01 -10.40
CA GLU A 110 2.99 -10.06 -9.91
C GLU A 110 1.65 -9.44 -9.50
N LEU A 111 0.57 -10.13 -9.79
CA LEU A 111 -0.81 -9.70 -9.55
C LEU A 111 -1.57 -10.79 -8.81
N ASP A 112 -2.36 -10.37 -7.84
CA ASP A 112 -3.21 -11.23 -7.02
C ASP A 112 -4.68 -10.93 -7.29
N ILE A 113 -5.45 -11.96 -7.63
CA ILE A 113 -6.84 -11.81 -8.09
C ILE A 113 -7.73 -12.66 -7.21
N ASP A 114 -8.54 -12.00 -6.39
CA ASP A 114 -9.51 -12.65 -5.52
C ASP A 114 -10.90 -12.57 -6.13
N ALA A 115 -11.58 -13.71 -6.22
CA ALA A 115 -12.87 -13.78 -6.89
C ALA A 115 -13.83 -14.76 -6.21
N VAL A 116 -15.12 -14.52 -6.39
CA VAL A 116 -16.19 -15.43 -5.99
C VAL A 116 -16.99 -15.77 -7.24
N ALA A 117 -17.27 -17.05 -7.45
CA ALA A 117 -18.05 -17.52 -8.59
C ALA A 117 -19.25 -18.35 -8.15
N TRP A 118 -20.29 -18.39 -8.99
CA TRP A 118 -21.44 -19.26 -8.86
C TRP A 118 -21.67 -19.98 -10.19
N ASN A 119 -21.64 -21.32 -10.18
CA ASN A 119 -21.78 -22.15 -11.37
C ASN A 119 -20.83 -21.75 -12.52
N GLY A 120 -19.59 -21.40 -12.17
CA GLY A 120 -18.56 -20.96 -13.11
C GLY A 120 -18.69 -19.52 -13.63
N GLN A 121 -19.67 -18.75 -13.16
CA GLN A 121 -19.79 -17.31 -13.44
C GLN A 121 -19.22 -16.51 -12.28
N VAL A 122 -18.29 -15.60 -12.54
CA VAL A 122 -17.69 -14.74 -11.50
C VAL A 122 -18.69 -13.65 -11.12
N VAL A 123 -19.02 -13.58 -9.82
CA VAL A 123 -19.97 -12.61 -9.25
C VAL A 123 -19.28 -11.47 -8.49
N ARG A 124 -18.05 -11.69 -8.03
CA ARG A 124 -17.22 -10.70 -7.36
C ARG A 124 -15.77 -10.88 -7.82
N LEU A 125 -15.08 -9.79 -8.12
CA LEU A 125 -13.68 -9.80 -8.56
C LEU A 125 -12.93 -8.62 -7.94
N ALA A 126 -11.78 -8.87 -7.35
CA ALA A 126 -10.85 -7.86 -6.86
C ALA A 126 -9.46 -8.13 -7.44
N ILE A 127 -8.84 -7.09 -8.01
CA ILE A 127 -7.47 -7.16 -8.56
C ILE A 127 -6.55 -6.38 -7.64
N SER A 128 -5.46 -7.02 -7.21
CA SER A 128 -4.42 -6.41 -6.38
C SER A 128 -3.08 -6.48 -7.10
N GLU A 129 -2.32 -5.40 -7.07
CA GLU A 129 -0.97 -5.39 -7.65
C GLU A 129 0.11 -5.47 -6.56
N HIS A 130 1.15 -6.25 -6.82
CA HIS A 130 2.32 -6.25 -5.94
C HIS A 130 3.19 -5.02 -6.23
N VAL A 131 3.77 -4.43 -5.18
CA VAL A 131 4.79 -3.38 -5.33
C VAL A 131 6.13 -4.00 -5.76
N GLU A 132 6.51 -5.11 -5.13
CA GLU A 132 7.71 -5.88 -5.45
C GLU A 132 7.57 -6.61 -6.78
N ASN A 133 8.71 -6.85 -7.46
CA ASN A 133 8.72 -7.69 -8.65
C ASN A 133 8.53 -9.17 -8.27
N ALA A 134 8.02 -9.97 -9.23
CA ALA A 134 7.89 -11.41 -9.11
C ALA A 134 9.21 -12.06 -8.65
N GLY A 135 9.11 -12.95 -7.67
CA GLY A 135 10.26 -13.55 -6.96
C GLY A 135 10.32 -13.26 -5.47
N VAL A 136 9.55 -12.27 -5.01
CA VAL A 136 9.14 -12.17 -3.60
C VAL A 136 7.83 -12.93 -3.45
N HIS A 137 7.74 -13.82 -2.48
CA HIS A 137 6.52 -14.58 -2.21
C HIS A 137 5.33 -13.63 -1.95
N SER A 138 4.15 -13.91 -2.50
CA SER A 138 2.95 -13.05 -2.39
C SER A 138 2.58 -12.69 -0.94
N GLY A 139 2.77 -13.63 -0.02
CA GLY A 139 2.66 -13.39 1.43
C GLY A 139 3.54 -12.27 2.00
N ASP A 140 4.76 -12.11 1.46
CA ASP A 140 5.77 -11.13 1.87
C ASP A 140 5.78 -9.89 0.96
N ALA A 141 4.85 -9.82 0.00
CA ALA A 141 4.69 -8.71 -0.90
C ALA A 141 3.75 -7.66 -0.32
N THR A 142 4.01 -6.41 -0.68
CA THR A 142 3.12 -5.29 -0.44
C THR A 142 2.06 -5.27 -1.54
N LEU A 143 0.78 -5.30 -1.17
CA LEU A 143 -0.35 -5.26 -2.11
C LEU A 143 -0.96 -3.86 -2.18
N VAL A 144 -1.35 -3.44 -3.37
CA VAL A 144 -2.14 -2.22 -3.61
C VAL A 144 -3.44 -2.59 -4.32
N THR A 145 -4.56 -2.13 -3.78
CA THR A 145 -5.91 -2.43 -4.27
C THR A 145 -6.77 -1.16 -4.23
N PRO A 146 -7.46 -0.77 -5.32
CA PRO A 146 -7.37 -1.29 -6.69
C PRO A 146 -5.98 -1.07 -7.32
N PRO A 147 -5.64 -1.72 -8.44
CA PRO A 147 -4.32 -1.61 -9.05
C PRO A 147 -4.10 -0.20 -9.65
N GLN A 148 -2.92 0.38 -9.48
CA GLN A 148 -2.62 1.77 -9.88
C GLN A 148 -1.72 1.88 -11.12
N ASP A 149 -0.94 0.85 -11.46
CA ASP A 149 -0.02 0.90 -12.62
C ASP A 149 -0.45 -0.02 -13.78
N LEU A 150 -1.70 -0.50 -13.79
CA LEU A 150 -2.22 -1.36 -14.87
C LEU A 150 -3.01 -0.56 -15.89
N ASN A 151 -2.82 -0.87 -17.17
CA ASN A 151 -3.64 -0.32 -18.25
C ASN A 151 -4.96 -1.11 -18.40
N GLU A 152 -5.97 -0.49 -19.01
CA GLU A 152 -7.30 -1.09 -19.19
C GLU A 152 -7.26 -2.39 -19.99
N ASP A 153 -6.39 -2.48 -21.00
CA ASP A 153 -6.27 -3.68 -21.83
C ASP A 153 -5.74 -4.88 -21.02
N THR A 154 -4.83 -4.64 -20.08
CA THR A 154 -4.34 -5.67 -19.17
C THR A 154 -5.46 -6.10 -18.22
N ILE A 155 -6.24 -5.16 -17.68
CA ILE A 155 -7.40 -5.46 -16.82
C ILE A 155 -8.41 -6.35 -17.55
N LYS A 156 -8.75 -6.02 -18.81
CA LYS A 156 -9.66 -6.84 -19.64
C LYS A 156 -9.11 -8.25 -19.88
N LYS A 157 -7.80 -8.39 -20.11
CA LYS A 157 -7.16 -9.71 -20.25
C LYS A 157 -7.19 -10.50 -18.94
N ILE A 158 -6.99 -9.85 -17.79
CA ILE A 158 -7.12 -10.49 -16.46
C ILE A 158 -8.54 -11.03 -16.28
N GLN A 159 -9.56 -10.22 -16.59
CA GLN A 159 -10.97 -10.63 -16.52
C GLN A 159 -11.25 -11.82 -17.42
N PHE A 160 -10.80 -11.78 -18.68
CA PHE A 160 -10.96 -12.89 -19.62
C PHE A 160 -10.36 -14.19 -19.08
N ILE A 161 -9.13 -14.13 -18.54
CA ILE A 161 -8.45 -15.28 -17.94
C ILE A 161 -9.24 -15.80 -16.74
N CYS A 162 -9.64 -14.92 -15.82
CA CYS A 162 -10.38 -15.27 -14.62
C CYS A 162 -11.73 -15.93 -14.93
N PHE A 163 -12.51 -15.35 -15.84
CA PHE A 163 -13.81 -15.88 -16.25
C PHE A 163 -13.68 -17.24 -16.97
N SER A 164 -12.66 -17.39 -17.81
CA SER A 164 -12.40 -18.63 -18.53
C SER A 164 -12.02 -19.76 -17.57
N VAL A 165 -11.16 -19.49 -16.58
CA VAL A 165 -10.78 -20.47 -15.56
C VAL A 165 -11.95 -20.83 -14.65
N ALA A 166 -12.72 -19.84 -14.17
CA ALA A 166 -13.90 -20.09 -13.35
C ALA A 166 -14.92 -20.99 -14.05
N LYS A 167 -15.17 -20.73 -15.34
CA LYS A 167 -16.07 -21.53 -16.17
C LYS A 167 -15.53 -22.94 -16.43
N ALA A 168 -14.24 -23.08 -16.75
CA ALA A 168 -13.63 -24.37 -17.03
C ALA A 168 -13.63 -25.30 -15.79
N LEU A 169 -13.43 -24.74 -14.60
CA LEU A 169 -13.44 -25.48 -13.33
C LEU A 169 -14.85 -25.59 -12.71
N GLN A 170 -15.87 -24.95 -13.29
CA GLN A 170 -17.24 -24.87 -12.73
C GLN A 170 -17.24 -24.41 -11.25
N ILE A 171 -16.49 -23.35 -10.96
CA ILE A 171 -16.29 -22.87 -9.58
C ILE A 171 -17.61 -22.33 -9.01
N SER A 172 -17.95 -22.80 -7.82
CA SER A 172 -19.02 -22.28 -6.96
C SER A 172 -18.46 -22.03 -5.56
N GLY A 173 -18.17 -20.78 -5.25
CA GLY A 173 -17.48 -20.34 -4.05
C GLY A 173 -16.27 -19.44 -4.33
N PRO A 174 -15.40 -19.23 -3.34
CA PRO A 174 -14.26 -18.33 -3.44
C PRO A 174 -13.07 -19.03 -4.12
N PHE A 175 -12.32 -18.27 -4.91
CA PHE A 175 -11.05 -18.70 -5.49
C PHE A 175 -10.10 -17.52 -5.66
N ASN A 176 -8.83 -17.85 -5.87
CA ASN A 176 -7.74 -16.90 -6.03
C ASN A 176 -6.85 -17.30 -7.20
N MET A 177 -6.37 -16.32 -7.96
CA MET A 177 -5.44 -16.52 -9.07
C MET A 177 -4.25 -15.59 -8.95
N GLN A 178 -3.06 -16.11 -9.24
CA GLN A 178 -1.83 -15.33 -9.30
C GLN A 178 -1.33 -15.26 -10.74
N LEU A 179 -1.06 -14.03 -11.21
CA LEU A 179 -0.63 -13.75 -12.58
C LEU A 179 0.71 -13.02 -12.59
N ILE A 180 1.52 -13.31 -13.60
CA ILE A 180 2.71 -12.52 -13.95
C ILE A 180 2.35 -11.63 -15.14
N ALA A 181 2.61 -10.34 -15.01
CA ALA A 181 2.50 -9.34 -16.07
C ALA A 181 3.88 -8.85 -16.49
N LYS A 182 4.20 -9.03 -17.78
CA LYS A 182 5.42 -8.49 -18.39
C LYS A 182 5.21 -8.20 -19.86
N ASP A 183 5.63 -7.03 -20.34
CA ASP A 183 5.54 -6.62 -21.75
C ASP A 183 4.11 -6.81 -22.34
N ASN A 184 3.08 -6.43 -21.58
CA ASN A 184 1.64 -6.64 -21.87
C ASN A 184 1.20 -8.11 -22.10
N GLU A 185 2.06 -9.08 -21.77
CA GLU A 185 1.71 -10.50 -21.67
C GLU A 185 1.37 -10.88 -20.24
N LEU A 186 0.28 -11.64 -20.08
CA LEU A 186 -0.13 -12.25 -18.83
C LEU A 186 0.13 -13.74 -18.85
N LYS A 187 0.70 -14.27 -17.76
CA LYS A 187 0.95 -15.70 -17.58
C LYS A 187 0.45 -16.14 -16.21
N VAL A 188 -0.33 -17.21 -16.17
CA VAL A 188 -0.86 -17.76 -14.92
C VAL A 188 0.25 -18.48 -14.15
N ILE A 189 0.41 -18.16 -12.86
CA ILE A 189 1.29 -18.89 -11.94
C ILE A 189 0.53 -20.10 -11.39
N GLU A 190 -0.60 -19.83 -10.73
CA GLU A 190 -1.42 -20.81 -10.04
C GLU A 190 -2.86 -20.31 -9.84
N CYS A 191 -3.76 -21.24 -9.54
CA CYS A 191 -5.14 -20.97 -9.16
C CYS A 191 -5.47 -21.78 -7.91
N ASN A 192 -5.84 -21.10 -6.84
CA ASN A 192 -6.25 -21.69 -5.57
C ASN A 192 -7.77 -21.63 -5.46
N VAL A 193 -8.47 -22.76 -5.57
CA VAL A 193 -9.94 -22.84 -5.50
C VAL A 193 -10.41 -22.85 -4.04
N ARG A 194 -10.09 -21.77 -3.34
CA ARG A 194 -10.38 -21.54 -1.92
C ARG A 194 -10.19 -20.07 -1.59
N VAL A 195 -10.57 -19.69 -0.36
CA VAL A 195 -10.23 -18.39 0.22
C VAL A 195 -8.70 -18.20 0.26
N SER A 196 -8.25 -17.02 -0.16
CA SER A 196 -6.87 -16.56 0.00
C SER A 196 -6.74 -15.69 1.25
N ARG A 197 -5.50 -15.40 1.64
CA ARG A 197 -5.20 -14.52 2.77
C ARG A 197 -5.58 -13.05 2.54
N SER A 198 -5.73 -12.62 1.28
CA SER A 198 -6.07 -11.25 0.92
C SER A 198 -7.57 -10.97 0.90
N PHE A 199 -8.44 -12.00 1.01
CA PHE A 199 -9.90 -11.82 1.07
C PHE A 199 -10.36 -10.81 2.14
N PRO A 200 -9.87 -10.85 3.39
CA PRO A 200 -10.23 -9.85 4.40
C PRO A 200 -9.79 -8.43 4.02
N PHE A 201 -8.62 -8.30 3.39
CA PHE A 201 -8.08 -7.02 2.94
C PHE A 201 -8.89 -6.43 1.77
N VAL A 202 -9.19 -7.22 0.74
CA VAL A 202 -9.99 -6.75 -0.41
C VAL A 202 -11.42 -6.44 0.02
N SER A 203 -12.02 -7.26 0.89
CA SER A 203 -13.39 -7.03 1.37
C SER A 203 -13.52 -5.70 2.11
N LYS A 204 -12.55 -5.37 2.98
CA LYS A 204 -12.51 -4.07 3.68
C LYS A 204 -12.16 -2.91 2.76
N THR A 205 -11.31 -3.12 1.76
CA THR A 205 -10.93 -2.06 0.81
C THR A 205 -12.13 -1.60 -0.03
N PHE A 206 -12.97 -2.55 -0.44
CA PHE A 206 -14.16 -2.27 -1.24
C PHE A 206 -15.43 -2.07 -0.42
N ASP A 207 -15.38 -2.28 0.90
CA ASP A 207 -16.55 -2.23 1.78
C ASP A 207 -17.65 -3.24 1.39
N HIS A 208 -17.23 -4.42 0.94
CA HIS A 208 -18.10 -5.52 0.54
C HIS A 208 -17.53 -6.85 1.03
N ASP A 209 -18.31 -7.62 1.78
CA ASP A 209 -17.86 -8.91 2.32
C ASP A 209 -17.93 -10.03 1.26
N PHE A 210 -16.78 -10.33 0.67
CA PHE A 210 -16.67 -11.41 -0.33
C PHE A 210 -16.90 -12.79 0.31
N ILE A 211 -16.62 -12.96 1.60
CA ILE A 211 -16.80 -14.23 2.32
C ILE A 211 -18.27 -14.47 2.61
N ALA A 212 -19.03 -13.43 2.97
CA ALA A 212 -20.48 -13.53 3.14
C ALA A 212 -21.15 -14.01 1.84
N VAL A 213 -20.81 -13.39 0.70
CA VAL A 213 -21.32 -13.79 -0.63
C VAL A 213 -20.88 -15.21 -0.99
N ALA A 214 -19.61 -15.54 -0.76
CA ALA A 214 -19.13 -16.91 -0.97
C ALA A 214 -19.91 -17.92 -0.11
N THR A 215 -20.20 -17.59 1.14
CA THR A 215 -20.96 -18.46 2.06
C THR A 215 -22.40 -18.65 1.61
N GLN A 216 -23.07 -17.59 1.16
CA GLN A 216 -24.41 -17.66 0.55
C GLN A 216 -24.43 -18.67 -0.60
N ILE A 217 -23.45 -18.58 -1.52
CA ILE A 217 -23.32 -19.50 -2.65
C ILE A 217 -23.08 -20.95 -2.18
N LEU A 218 -22.23 -21.15 -1.17
CA LEU A 218 -21.95 -22.48 -0.62
C LEU A 218 -23.21 -23.14 -0.04
N VAL A 219 -24.12 -22.38 0.57
CA VAL A 219 -25.39 -22.90 1.12
C VAL A 219 -26.54 -22.92 0.10
N GLY A 220 -26.30 -22.52 -1.14
CA GLY A 220 -27.28 -22.54 -2.24
C GLY A 220 -28.23 -21.33 -2.27
N LEU A 221 -27.86 -20.22 -1.60
CA LEU A 221 -28.56 -18.95 -1.71
C LEU A 221 -28.04 -18.15 -2.91
N GLU A 222 -28.95 -17.45 -3.59
CA GLU A 222 -28.60 -16.58 -4.70
C GLU A 222 -27.85 -15.33 -4.17
N PRO A 223 -26.69 -14.97 -4.74
CA PRO A 223 -25.91 -13.84 -4.28
C PRO A 223 -26.58 -12.51 -4.65
N GLU A 224 -26.49 -11.52 -3.75
CA GLU A 224 -27.04 -10.19 -3.98
C GLU A 224 -26.40 -9.50 -5.21
N THR A 225 -27.20 -8.76 -5.97
CA THR A 225 -26.73 -7.96 -7.11
C THR A 225 -26.09 -6.66 -6.63
N VAL A 226 -24.93 -6.30 -7.19
CA VAL A 226 -24.24 -5.02 -6.95
C VAL A 226 -23.99 -4.30 -8.27
N ASP A 227 -23.97 -2.96 -8.23
CA ASP A 227 -23.82 -2.12 -9.42
C ASP A 227 -22.45 -2.30 -10.12
N ASP A 228 -21.37 -2.50 -9.35
CA ASP A 228 -20.02 -2.83 -9.87
C ASP A 228 -19.51 -4.15 -9.27
N PRO A 229 -19.77 -5.31 -9.91
CA PRO A 229 -19.29 -6.60 -9.41
C PRO A 229 -17.78 -6.83 -9.63
N LEU A 230 -17.11 -5.94 -10.37
CA LEU A 230 -15.69 -6.10 -10.75
C LEU A 230 -14.75 -5.18 -9.96
N PHE A 231 -15.30 -4.28 -9.14
CA PHE A 231 -14.60 -3.42 -8.18
C PHE A 231 -13.32 -2.80 -8.75
N LEU A 232 -13.40 -2.29 -9.99
CA LEU A 232 -12.24 -1.71 -10.66
C LEU A 232 -11.90 -0.32 -10.15
N HIS A 233 -12.86 0.32 -9.50
CA HIS A 233 -12.74 1.65 -8.91
C HIS A 233 -13.23 1.62 -7.47
N SER A 234 -12.52 2.33 -6.60
CA SER A 234 -12.94 2.56 -5.21
C SER A 234 -12.66 4.00 -4.83
N ALA A 235 -13.50 4.56 -3.96
CA ALA A 235 -13.27 5.88 -3.37
C ALA A 235 -12.02 5.89 -2.46
N ARG A 236 -11.55 4.72 -2.03
CA ARG A 236 -10.36 4.53 -1.19
C ARG A 236 -9.37 3.54 -1.83
N ILE A 237 -8.08 3.75 -1.58
CA ILE A 237 -7.03 2.81 -1.96
C ILE A 237 -6.53 2.11 -0.70
N GLY A 238 -6.57 0.78 -0.71
CA GLY A 238 -5.99 -0.08 0.32
C GLY A 238 -4.55 -0.44 -0.02
N VAL A 239 -3.68 -0.39 0.99
CA VAL A 239 -2.31 -0.93 0.90
C VAL A 239 -2.06 -1.88 2.05
N LYS A 240 -1.66 -3.11 1.71
CA LYS A 240 -1.32 -4.16 2.67
C LYS A 240 0.19 -4.38 2.68
N VAL A 241 0.80 -4.25 3.86
CA VAL A 241 2.23 -4.44 4.10
C VAL A 241 2.44 -5.67 5.00
N PRO A 242 3.43 -6.53 4.71
CA PRO A 242 3.75 -7.68 5.57
C PRO A 242 4.40 -7.28 6.90
N GLN A 243 4.07 -7.99 7.96
CA GLN A 243 4.74 -7.92 9.26
C GLN A 243 5.75 -9.06 9.40
N PHE A 244 6.98 -8.72 9.80
CA PHE A 244 8.06 -9.69 10.01
C PHE A 244 8.43 -9.81 11.49
N SER A 245 8.99 -10.97 11.87
CA SER A 245 9.49 -11.25 13.24
C SER A 245 11.00 -11.50 13.30
N PHE A 246 11.77 -10.91 12.37
CA PHE A 246 13.22 -11.10 12.28
C PHE A 246 13.99 -10.69 13.54
N SER A 247 13.45 -9.79 14.38
CA SER A 247 14.04 -9.41 15.67
C SER A 247 14.01 -10.55 16.71
N ARG A 248 13.09 -11.52 16.56
CA ARG A 248 12.99 -12.70 17.44
C ARG A 248 13.81 -13.89 16.94
N LEU A 249 14.27 -13.86 15.69
CA LEU A 249 14.96 -14.97 15.01
C LEU A 249 16.45 -14.63 14.85
N SER A 250 17.25 -14.94 15.88
CA SER A 250 18.70 -14.73 15.85
C SER A 250 19.36 -15.58 14.76
N GLY A 251 20.34 -15.01 14.05
CA GLY A 251 21.02 -15.67 12.93
C GLY A 251 20.21 -15.80 11.64
N ALA A 252 18.94 -15.39 11.63
CA ALA A 252 18.13 -15.40 10.41
C ALA A 252 18.57 -14.28 9.46
N GLU A 253 18.64 -14.61 8.16
CA GLU A 253 18.88 -13.63 7.11
C GLU A 253 17.63 -12.77 6.88
N VAL A 254 17.83 -11.46 6.95
CA VAL A 254 16.77 -10.45 6.75
C VAL A 254 16.67 -10.10 5.27
N LEU A 255 16.24 -11.07 4.45
CA LEU A 255 15.94 -10.89 3.04
C LEU A 255 14.62 -11.56 2.66
N ARG A 256 14.00 -11.02 1.61
CA ARG A 256 12.79 -11.57 1.00
C ARG A 256 13.18 -12.46 -0.17
N GLY A 257 12.48 -13.57 -0.32
CA GLY A 257 12.71 -14.55 -1.38
C GLY A 257 11.42 -15.18 -1.86
N VAL A 258 11.55 -16.32 -2.55
CA VAL A 258 10.42 -17.09 -3.07
C VAL A 258 9.69 -17.90 -2.00
N GLU A 259 10.27 -17.99 -0.80
CA GLU A 259 9.66 -18.58 0.38
C GLU A 259 9.12 -17.47 1.30
N MET A 260 7.97 -17.71 1.91
CA MET A 260 7.31 -16.78 2.81
C MET A 260 8.00 -16.75 4.19
N MET A 261 8.35 -15.55 4.66
CA MET A 261 8.99 -15.33 5.97
C MET A 261 8.17 -14.43 6.91
N SER A 262 7.15 -13.73 6.40
CA SER A 262 6.26 -12.90 7.22
C SER A 262 5.40 -13.71 8.18
N THR A 263 5.01 -13.10 9.30
CA THR A 263 4.17 -13.73 10.35
C THR A 263 2.80 -13.07 10.48
N GLY A 264 2.61 -11.90 9.87
CA GLY A 264 1.34 -11.18 9.89
C GLY A 264 1.30 -10.11 8.80
N GLU A 265 0.29 -9.25 8.86
CA GLU A 265 0.07 -8.19 7.90
C GLU A 265 -0.65 -7.01 8.53
N VAL A 266 -0.44 -5.83 7.94
CA VAL A 266 -1.10 -4.58 8.28
C VAL A 266 -1.69 -4.01 7.00
N ALA A 267 -2.95 -3.59 7.05
CA ALA A 267 -3.60 -2.90 5.95
C ALA A 267 -4.08 -1.53 6.39
N CYS A 268 -3.81 -0.52 5.57
CA CYS A 268 -4.30 0.84 5.78
C CYS A 268 -4.92 1.38 4.49
N PHE A 269 -5.76 2.40 4.66
CA PHE A 269 -6.45 3.07 3.58
C PHE A 269 -5.91 4.48 3.39
N GLY A 270 -6.15 5.04 2.20
CA GLY A 270 -5.81 6.41 1.89
C GLY A 270 -6.49 6.87 0.60
N THR A 271 -6.48 8.19 0.40
CA THR A 271 -6.92 8.84 -0.85
C THR A 271 -6.01 8.47 -2.03
N ASP A 272 -4.74 8.18 -1.75
CA ASP A 272 -3.79 7.63 -2.69
C ASP A 272 -2.96 6.49 -2.07
N ARG A 273 -2.32 5.69 -2.94
CA ARG A 273 -1.46 4.57 -2.50
C ARG A 273 -0.27 5.02 -1.65
N PHE A 274 0.20 6.26 -1.77
CA PHE A 274 1.38 6.75 -1.06
C PHE A 274 1.04 7.04 0.40
N THR A 275 -0.08 7.70 0.66
CA THR A 275 -0.60 7.93 2.01
C THR A 275 -0.96 6.61 2.69
N ALA A 276 -1.66 5.71 1.97
CA ALA A 276 -2.00 4.38 2.49
C ALA A 276 -0.75 3.55 2.82
N TYR A 277 0.27 3.58 1.95
CA TYR A 277 1.53 2.87 2.18
C TYR A 277 2.31 3.40 3.40
N LEU A 278 2.40 4.72 3.58
CA LEU A 278 3.04 5.30 4.77
C LEU A 278 2.32 4.93 6.06
N LYS A 279 0.98 5.02 6.08
CA LYS A 279 0.16 4.60 7.22
C LYS A 279 0.41 3.12 7.55
N ALA A 280 0.37 2.25 6.54
CA ALA A 280 0.61 0.83 6.70
C ALA A 280 2.03 0.56 7.24
N LEU A 281 3.06 1.23 6.72
CA LEU A 281 4.42 1.11 7.24
C LEU A 281 4.48 1.55 8.71
N ILE A 282 3.97 2.72 9.07
CA ILE A 282 4.02 3.21 10.47
C ILE A 282 3.34 2.22 11.42
N SER A 283 2.20 1.66 11.01
CA SER A 283 1.45 0.67 11.78
C SER A 283 2.19 -0.67 11.96
N THR A 284 3.19 -1.01 11.13
CA THR A 284 4.10 -2.16 11.38
C THR A 284 5.13 -1.90 12.49
N GLY A 285 5.19 -0.66 13.01
CA GLY A 285 6.22 -0.18 13.93
C GLY A 285 7.35 0.60 13.25
N TYR A 286 7.22 0.88 11.95
CA TYR A 286 8.20 1.65 11.19
C TYR A 286 8.23 3.11 11.64
N ARG A 287 9.43 3.69 11.79
CA ARG A 287 9.58 5.11 12.14
C ARG A 287 10.02 5.89 10.91
N ILE A 288 9.37 7.01 10.65
CA ILE A 288 9.79 7.93 9.58
C ILE A 288 11.18 8.47 9.93
N PRO A 289 12.16 8.42 9.01
CA PRO A 289 13.50 8.92 9.28
C PRO A 289 13.48 10.42 9.53
N LYS A 290 14.32 10.90 10.45
CA LYS A 290 14.41 12.31 10.81
C LYS A 290 15.57 13.01 10.10
N LYS A 291 16.73 12.36 10.03
CA LYS A 291 17.94 13.00 9.52
C LYS A 291 18.86 12.06 8.74
N ASN A 292 19.34 10.98 9.36
CA ASN A 292 20.48 10.22 8.82
C ASN A 292 20.03 8.91 8.17
N ILE A 293 20.38 8.70 6.90
CA ILE A 293 20.01 7.48 6.15
C ILE A 293 21.26 6.79 5.61
N LEU A 294 21.39 5.48 5.85
CA LEU A 294 22.44 4.64 5.28
C LEU A 294 21.97 3.98 3.98
N VAL A 295 22.75 4.12 2.90
CA VAL A 295 22.46 3.55 1.58
C VAL A 295 23.59 2.60 1.16
N SER A 296 23.27 1.32 1.02
CA SER A 296 24.20 0.29 0.56
C SER A 296 23.55 -0.51 -0.57
N ILE A 297 23.99 -0.25 -1.79
CA ILE A 297 23.39 -0.83 -3.00
C ILE A 297 24.44 -1.64 -3.73
N GLY A 298 24.17 -2.93 -3.89
CA GLY A 298 25.09 -3.87 -4.53
C GLY A 298 25.19 -3.71 -6.05
N SER A 299 24.05 -3.86 -6.74
CA SER A 299 24.04 -3.94 -8.22
C SER A 299 24.03 -2.57 -8.88
N TYR A 300 24.79 -2.41 -9.98
CA TYR A 300 24.80 -1.16 -10.76
C TYR A 300 23.40 -0.81 -11.30
N LYS A 301 22.65 -1.80 -11.80
CA LYS A 301 21.26 -1.62 -12.27
C LYS A 301 20.37 -0.99 -11.20
N ALA A 302 20.44 -1.47 -9.96
CA ALA A 302 19.69 -0.89 -8.85
C ALA A 302 20.16 0.54 -8.49
N LYS A 303 21.48 0.80 -8.56
CA LYS A 303 22.02 2.17 -8.34
C LYS A 303 21.48 3.16 -9.38
N GLN A 304 21.42 2.75 -10.65
CA GLN A 304 20.82 3.55 -11.72
C GLN A 304 19.33 3.77 -11.50
N GLU A 305 18.56 2.71 -11.19
CA GLU A 305 17.11 2.82 -11.00
C GLU A 305 16.73 3.70 -9.79
N LEU A 306 17.58 3.74 -8.76
CA LEU A 306 17.37 4.55 -7.56
C LEU A 306 17.94 5.97 -7.64
N LEU A 307 18.57 6.36 -8.75
CA LEU A 307 19.26 7.64 -8.88
C LEU A 307 18.35 8.85 -8.62
N THR A 308 17.13 8.82 -9.16
CA THR A 308 16.13 9.87 -8.89
C THR A 308 15.66 9.86 -7.44
N ALA A 309 15.41 8.67 -6.86
CA ALA A 309 14.94 8.56 -5.47
C ALA A 309 15.99 9.07 -4.46
N ILE A 310 17.28 8.77 -4.69
CA ILE A 310 18.36 9.26 -3.84
C ILE A 310 18.51 10.79 -3.94
N ARG A 311 18.33 11.39 -5.12
CA ARG A 311 18.28 12.86 -5.27
C ARG A 311 17.14 13.46 -4.46
N THR A 312 15.94 12.90 -4.57
CA THR A 312 14.77 13.37 -3.82
C THR A 312 14.99 13.29 -2.31
N LEU A 313 15.68 12.27 -1.79
CA LEU A 313 16.01 12.21 -0.36
C LEU A 313 16.91 13.38 0.09
N ILE A 314 17.89 13.77 -0.73
CA ILE A 314 18.75 14.94 -0.43
C ILE A 314 17.95 16.24 -0.53
N GLU A 315 17.07 16.38 -1.52
CA GLU A 315 16.17 17.53 -1.67
C GLU A 315 15.22 17.70 -0.48
N LEU A 316 14.82 16.58 0.15
CA LEU A 316 14.02 16.58 1.37
C LEU A 316 14.82 16.92 2.64
N GLY A 317 16.15 17.12 2.53
CA GLY A 317 17.02 17.55 3.63
C GLY A 317 17.65 16.42 4.45
N TYR A 318 17.61 15.17 3.96
CA TYR A 318 18.24 14.05 4.65
C TYR A 318 19.76 14.01 4.43
N GLU A 319 20.51 13.70 5.49
CA GLU A 319 21.94 13.42 5.42
C GLU A 319 22.17 11.96 5.03
N LEU A 320 22.73 11.76 3.84
CA LEU A 320 22.97 10.42 3.31
C LEU A 320 24.39 9.95 3.60
N TYR A 321 24.47 8.70 4.07
CA TYR A 321 25.70 7.96 4.24
C TYR A 321 25.67 6.72 3.35
N ALA A 322 26.79 6.31 2.78
CA ALA A 322 26.82 5.15 1.91
C ALA A 322 28.10 4.34 2.05
N SER A 323 28.00 3.04 1.77
CA SER A 323 29.18 2.21 1.53
C SER A 323 30.06 2.83 0.43
N ILE A 324 31.38 2.70 0.54
CA ILE A 324 32.37 3.33 -0.37
C ILE A 324 31.97 3.18 -1.85
N GLY A 325 31.73 1.94 -2.32
CA GLY A 325 31.36 1.70 -3.71
C GLY A 325 29.98 2.22 -4.12
N THR A 326 29.09 2.52 -3.17
CA THR A 326 27.81 3.18 -3.44
C THR A 326 28.01 4.70 -3.50
N ALA A 327 28.78 5.28 -2.57
CA ALA A 327 29.15 6.69 -2.57
C ALA A 327 29.87 7.10 -3.87
N ASP A 328 30.88 6.32 -4.29
CA ASP A 328 31.64 6.55 -5.53
C ASP A 328 30.74 6.64 -6.78
N PHE A 329 29.70 5.80 -6.85
CA PHE A 329 28.77 5.81 -7.97
C PHE A 329 27.91 7.07 -7.99
N PHE A 330 27.40 7.50 -6.84
CA PHE A 330 26.57 8.69 -6.75
C PHE A 330 27.39 9.96 -6.93
N GLU A 331 28.61 10.01 -6.40
CA GLU A 331 29.58 11.10 -6.62
C GLU A 331 29.87 11.27 -8.12
N ALA A 332 30.09 10.17 -8.85
CA ALA A 332 30.27 10.19 -10.30
C ALA A 332 29.04 10.71 -11.09
N ASN A 333 27.86 10.73 -10.46
CA ASN A 333 26.60 11.27 -10.98
C ASN A 333 26.22 12.64 -10.38
N ASN A 334 27.21 13.35 -9.81
CA ASN A 334 27.08 14.66 -9.18
C ASN A 334 26.15 14.67 -7.96
N ILE A 335 26.14 13.58 -7.18
CA ILE A 335 25.37 13.46 -5.94
C ILE A 335 26.37 13.16 -4.82
N ASN A 336 26.61 14.13 -3.95
CA ASN A 336 27.55 13.96 -2.84
C ASN A 336 26.89 13.17 -1.70
N ILE A 337 27.52 12.08 -1.27
CA ILE A 337 27.04 11.20 -0.20
C ILE A 337 28.25 10.84 0.68
N ASN A 338 28.08 10.90 2.00
CA ASN A 338 29.18 10.64 2.94
C ASN A 338 29.61 9.17 2.88
N PRO A 339 30.86 8.85 2.49
CA PRO A 339 31.34 7.47 2.46
C PRO A 339 31.63 6.97 3.88
N ILE A 340 31.15 5.75 4.21
CA ILE A 340 31.48 5.03 5.45
C ILE A 340 31.93 3.61 5.09
N ASP A 341 32.91 3.09 5.84
CA ASP A 341 33.48 1.76 5.67
C ASP A 341 33.15 0.79 6.82
N TRP A 342 33.32 -0.51 6.55
CA TRP A 342 33.43 -1.56 7.57
C TRP A 342 34.91 -1.76 7.91
N LYS A 343 35.35 -1.53 9.15
CA LYS A 343 36.71 -1.93 9.55
C LYS A 343 36.83 -3.44 9.64
N TYR A 344 38.00 -3.96 9.26
CA TYR A 344 38.41 -5.33 9.48
C TYR A 344 38.47 -5.64 10.98
N GLU A 345 37.79 -6.69 11.44
CA GLU A 345 38.22 -7.41 12.64
C GLU A 345 39.41 -8.27 12.21
N GLU A 346 40.63 -7.89 12.59
CA GLU A 346 41.71 -8.86 12.68
C GLU A 346 41.30 -9.89 13.73
N THR A 347 41.04 -11.12 13.28
CA THR A 347 40.75 -12.24 14.18
C THR A 347 41.95 -12.48 15.09
N GLU A 348 41.68 -12.42 16.40
CA GLU A 348 42.47 -13.06 17.44
C GLU A 348 42.76 -14.53 17.07
N THR A 349 43.93 -14.78 16.50
CA THR A 349 44.58 -16.10 16.58
C THR A 349 46.07 -15.88 16.70
N ASN A 350 46.55 -15.73 17.93
CA ASN A 350 47.90 -16.12 18.35
C ASN A 350 47.89 -16.40 19.86
N SER A 351 47.08 -17.39 20.28
CA SER A 351 47.35 -18.13 21.50
C SER A 351 48.40 -19.20 21.17
N ASN A 352 49.68 -18.84 21.33
CA ASN A 352 50.74 -19.71 21.87
C ASN A 352 52.10 -19.00 21.90
N GLY A 353 52.59 -18.76 23.12
CA GLY A 353 54.03 -18.76 23.39
C GLY A 353 54.66 -17.41 23.76
N TYR A 354 54.93 -17.28 25.06
CA TYR A 354 56.02 -16.50 25.67
C TYR A 354 55.91 -14.97 25.75
N GLY A 355 55.58 -14.51 26.96
CA GLY A 355 56.57 -13.78 27.76
C GLY A 355 56.39 -12.27 27.90
N ASN A 356 56.08 -11.90 29.15
CA ASN A 356 56.50 -10.72 29.90
C ASN A 356 55.49 -9.60 30.13
N GLY A 357 55.29 -9.35 31.43
CA GLY A 357 54.39 -8.41 32.08
C GLY A 357 54.47 -6.97 31.58
N TYR A 358 53.44 -6.19 31.88
CA TYR A 358 53.45 -5.33 33.07
C TYR A 358 52.01 -4.99 33.48
N GLU A 359 51.85 -4.75 34.78
CA GLU A 359 50.64 -4.51 35.52
C GLU A 359 49.91 -3.22 35.13
N TYR A 360 48.60 -3.25 35.32
CA TYR A 360 47.75 -2.06 35.42
C TYR A 360 48.06 -1.27 36.70
N THR A 361 48.28 0.04 36.58
CA THR A 361 48.05 0.97 37.68
C THR A 361 47.12 2.09 37.23
N ASN A 362 46.05 2.27 38.00
CA ASN A 362 45.11 3.37 37.91
C ASN A 362 45.79 4.70 38.28
N GLY A 363 45.41 5.77 37.61
CA GLY A 363 45.76 7.13 38.01
C GLY A 363 45.02 8.17 37.18
N ASP A 364 44.06 8.83 37.82
CA ASP A 364 43.36 10.02 37.31
C ASP A 364 44.35 11.12 36.90
N GLY A 365 44.06 11.78 35.79
CA GLY A 365 44.81 12.94 35.30
C GLY A 365 44.20 13.49 34.02
N ASP A 366 43.33 14.48 34.17
CA ASP A 366 42.88 15.37 33.11
C ASP A 366 44.08 16.09 32.46
N LEU A 367 44.15 16.08 31.12
CA LEU A 367 44.77 17.09 30.23
C LEU A 367 45.00 16.51 28.82
N GLY A 368 44.45 17.19 27.81
CA GLY A 368 45.10 17.31 26.50
C GLY A 368 44.29 16.83 25.30
N ALA A 369 43.53 17.75 24.71
CA ALA A 369 43.04 17.64 23.35
C ALA A 369 44.19 17.46 22.34
N ALA A 370 44.19 16.34 21.60
CA ALA A 370 44.85 16.20 20.32
C ALA A 370 44.13 15.12 19.49
N ASP A 371 43.80 15.49 18.26
CA ASP A 371 43.07 14.72 17.24
C ASP A 371 43.52 13.25 17.12
N ASN A 372 42.60 12.34 17.40
CA ASN A 372 42.58 11.01 16.82
C ASN A 372 41.14 10.72 16.37
N THR A 373 40.78 11.20 15.18
CA THR A 373 39.52 10.85 14.51
C THR A 373 39.57 9.38 14.11
N THR A 374 39.26 8.50 15.06
CA THR A 374 38.84 7.13 14.78
C THR A 374 37.60 7.20 13.91
N GLN A 375 37.75 7.04 12.59
CA GLN A 375 36.62 6.87 11.66
C GLN A 375 35.67 5.80 12.23
N ARG A 376 34.47 6.24 12.60
CA ARG A 376 33.38 5.40 13.12
C ARG A 376 32.89 4.48 11.99
N THR A 377 32.69 3.21 12.30
CA THR A 377 32.27 2.18 11.34
C THR A 377 30.75 2.12 11.19
N ILE A 378 30.25 1.45 10.14
CA ILE A 378 28.79 1.19 10.00
C ILE A 378 28.21 0.53 11.26
N ALA A 379 28.95 -0.39 11.90
CA ALA A 379 28.51 -1.04 13.13
C ALA A 379 28.39 -0.05 14.29
N ASP A 380 29.36 0.87 14.44
CA ASP A 380 29.34 1.90 15.49
C ASP A 380 28.16 2.87 15.31
N TYR A 381 27.88 3.29 14.07
CA TYR A 381 26.74 4.16 13.77
C TYR A 381 25.40 3.47 14.05
N LEU A 382 25.28 2.17 13.74
CA LEU A 382 24.06 1.41 14.05
C LEU A 382 23.90 1.19 15.57
N ALA A 383 24.98 0.84 16.27
CA ALA A 383 24.97 0.61 17.71
C ALA A 383 24.66 1.88 18.52
N THR A 384 25.10 3.04 18.04
CA THR A 384 24.81 4.35 18.66
C THR A 384 23.44 4.91 18.27
N GLY A 385 22.67 4.23 17.42
CA GLY A 385 21.37 4.72 16.94
C GLY A 385 21.48 5.96 16.05
N SER A 386 22.62 6.14 15.38
CA SER A 386 22.90 7.32 14.57
C SER A 386 22.24 7.30 13.19
N PHE A 387 21.74 6.14 12.73
CA PHE A 387 20.95 6.02 11.49
C PHE A 387 19.48 5.83 11.81
N ASP A 388 18.61 6.62 11.16
CA ASP A 388 17.16 6.51 11.30
C ASP A 388 16.55 5.55 10.28
N LEU A 389 17.28 5.22 9.21
CA LEU A 389 16.85 4.31 8.14
C LEU A 389 18.06 3.66 7.47
N VAL A 390 17.92 2.38 7.14
CA VAL A 390 18.87 1.63 6.31
C VAL A 390 18.20 1.19 5.01
N ILE A 391 18.77 1.57 3.87
CA ILE A 391 18.43 1.06 2.55
C ILE A 391 19.54 0.10 2.13
N ASN A 392 19.26 -1.21 2.12
CA ASN A 392 20.23 -2.23 1.77
C ASN A 392 19.71 -3.11 0.63
N ILE A 393 20.19 -2.87 -0.59
CA ILE A 393 19.81 -3.65 -1.78
C ILE A 393 20.94 -4.65 -2.09
N PRO A 394 20.76 -5.96 -1.84
CA PRO A 394 21.81 -6.95 -2.03
C PRO A 394 22.21 -7.10 -3.51
N MET A 395 23.47 -7.51 -3.76
CA MET A 395 23.83 -8.04 -5.07
C MET A 395 23.10 -9.38 -5.26
N ARG A 396 22.24 -9.47 -6.28
CA ARG A 396 21.71 -10.76 -6.75
C ARG A 396 22.84 -11.50 -7.47
N SER A 397 23.81 -12.01 -6.71
CA SER A 397 24.89 -12.84 -7.23
C SER A 397 24.29 -14.15 -7.72
N ALA A 398 24.64 -14.54 -8.95
CA ALA A 398 24.38 -15.89 -9.43
C ALA A 398 24.90 -16.91 -8.41
N GLY A 399 23.99 -17.64 -7.77
CA GLY A 399 24.28 -19.00 -7.36
C GLY A 399 24.97 -19.29 -6.04
N VAL A 400 25.14 -18.32 -5.13
CA VAL A 400 25.65 -18.64 -3.79
C VAL A 400 24.81 -17.93 -2.73
N ALA A 401 23.75 -18.59 -2.29
CA ALA A 401 23.16 -18.37 -0.97
C ALA A 401 23.03 -19.74 -0.30
N HIS A 402 23.55 -19.83 0.93
CA HIS A 402 23.77 -21.02 1.77
C HIS A 402 25.06 -21.82 1.51
N ALA A 403 26.20 -21.17 1.73
CA ALA A 403 27.21 -21.83 2.55
C ALA A 403 27.15 -21.16 3.93
N SER A 404 26.90 -21.93 4.98
CA SER A 404 26.96 -21.54 6.41
C SER A 404 28.33 -20.97 6.85
N SER A 405 29.21 -20.67 5.90
CA SER A 405 30.62 -20.31 6.07
C SER A 405 30.96 -18.91 5.54
N PHE A 406 30.06 -18.17 4.88
CA PHE A 406 30.33 -16.81 4.38
C PHE A 406 29.29 -15.78 4.85
N VAL A 407 29.62 -15.09 5.95
CA VAL A 407 28.86 -13.94 6.46
C VAL A 407 29.24 -12.71 5.64
N THR A 408 28.35 -12.25 4.74
CA THR A 408 28.61 -11.04 3.94
C THR A 408 28.45 -9.76 4.77
N GLN A 409 29.14 -8.67 4.40
CA GLN A 409 28.93 -7.35 5.00
C GLN A 409 27.48 -6.86 4.85
N GLY A 410 26.83 -7.19 3.73
CA GLY A 410 25.42 -6.88 3.51
C GLY A 410 24.50 -7.60 4.51
N TYR A 411 24.77 -8.88 4.79
CA TYR A 411 24.06 -9.62 5.83
C TYR A 411 24.25 -8.97 7.21
N ARG A 412 25.50 -8.66 7.61
CA ARG A 412 25.78 -8.01 8.90
C ARG A 412 25.04 -6.68 9.04
N CYS A 413 25.03 -5.86 7.98
CA CYS A 413 24.31 -4.58 7.95
C CYS A 413 22.81 -4.75 8.23
N ARG A 414 22.14 -5.66 7.50
CA ARG A 414 20.69 -5.90 7.66
C ARG A 414 20.35 -6.49 9.03
N ARG A 415 21.21 -7.39 9.53
CA ARG A 415 21.05 -8.03 10.83
C ARG A 415 21.16 -7.00 11.96
N LEU A 416 22.24 -6.23 11.99
CA LEU A 416 22.43 -5.17 12.98
C LEU A 416 21.34 -4.10 12.91
N ALA A 417 20.90 -3.70 11.71
CA ALA A 417 19.77 -2.77 11.58
C ALA A 417 18.52 -3.31 12.28
N THR A 418 18.21 -4.59 12.08
CA THR A 418 17.04 -5.23 12.70
C THR A 418 17.22 -5.39 14.22
N ASP A 419 18.42 -5.76 14.68
CA ASP A 419 18.71 -5.97 16.11
C ASP A 419 18.66 -4.66 16.90
N TYR A 420 19.14 -3.56 16.31
CA TYR A 420 19.04 -2.22 16.87
C TYR A 420 17.70 -1.53 16.55
N SER A 421 16.72 -2.25 15.98
CA SER A 421 15.39 -1.72 15.63
C SER A 421 15.42 -0.48 14.72
N VAL A 422 16.44 -0.38 13.87
CA VAL A 422 16.54 0.62 12.80
C VAL A 422 15.71 0.14 11.61
N PRO A 423 14.77 0.96 11.10
CA PRO A 423 13.97 0.61 9.94
C PRO A 423 14.83 0.23 8.72
N LEU A 424 14.42 -0.82 8.00
CA LEU A 424 15.19 -1.41 6.90
C LEU A 424 14.32 -1.60 5.64
N ILE A 425 14.84 -1.19 4.47
CA ILE A 425 14.23 -1.49 3.15
C ILE A 425 15.22 -2.27 2.28
N THR A 426 14.75 -3.38 1.71
CA THR A 426 15.58 -4.32 0.94
C THR A 426 15.20 -4.47 -0.54
N ASP A 427 14.15 -3.80 -1.00
CA ASP A 427 13.69 -3.85 -2.40
C ASP A 427 13.64 -2.47 -3.07
N VAL A 428 14.02 -2.43 -4.34
CA VAL A 428 14.12 -1.19 -5.14
C VAL A 428 12.75 -0.53 -5.32
N LYS A 429 11.67 -1.30 -5.55
CA LYS A 429 10.32 -0.75 -5.77
C LYS A 429 9.75 -0.16 -4.49
N CYS A 430 9.94 -0.84 -3.36
CA CYS A 430 9.56 -0.30 -2.04
C CYS A 430 10.28 1.03 -1.73
N VAL A 431 11.59 1.13 -2.03
CA VAL A 431 12.33 2.40 -1.84
C VAL A 431 11.73 3.52 -2.68
N LYS A 432 11.42 3.27 -3.95
CA LYS A 432 10.81 4.28 -4.82
C LYS A 432 9.45 4.74 -4.31
N LEU A 433 8.60 3.79 -3.89
CA LEU A 433 7.28 4.10 -3.34
C LEU A 433 7.40 4.90 -2.03
N PHE A 434 8.32 4.51 -1.15
CA PHE A 434 8.59 5.18 0.11
C PHE A 434 9.06 6.62 -0.08
N VAL A 435 10.06 6.85 -0.94
CA VAL A 435 10.61 8.19 -1.18
C VAL A 435 9.58 9.12 -1.81
N GLU A 436 8.80 8.63 -2.78
CA GLU A 436 7.74 9.44 -3.38
C GLU A 436 6.64 9.76 -2.35
N ALA A 437 6.32 8.84 -1.44
CA ALA A 437 5.38 9.09 -0.37
C ALA A 437 5.88 10.17 0.62
N LEU A 438 7.16 10.12 1.02
CA LEU A 438 7.77 11.16 1.86
C LEU A 438 7.72 12.54 1.20
N ARG A 439 8.03 12.60 -0.11
CA ARG A 439 7.98 13.84 -0.88
C ARG A 439 6.58 14.46 -0.90
N ARG A 440 5.53 13.64 -0.97
CA ARG A 440 4.14 14.13 -0.93
C ARG A 440 3.73 14.58 0.47
N LEU A 441 4.13 13.85 1.51
CA LEU A 441 3.83 14.20 2.90
C LEU A 441 4.45 15.54 3.29
N ASN A 442 5.66 15.86 2.84
CA ASN A 442 6.29 17.16 3.14
C ASN A 442 5.56 18.36 2.50
N ASN A 443 4.66 18.11 1.54
CA ASN A 443 3.87 19.12 0.85
C ASN A 443 2.40 19.18 1.33
N GLN A 444 1.96 18.32 2.25
CA GLN A 444 0.57 18.25 2.71
C GLN A 444 0.50 17.92 4.21
N GLU A 445 -0.22 18.74 4.99
CA GLU A 445 -0.68 18.33 6.33
C GLU A 445 -1.67 17.18 6.18
N SER A 446 -1.29 15.99 6.64
CA SER A 446 -2.16 14.81 6.66
C SER A 446 -3.23 14.98 7.75
N LYS A 447 -4.41 15.46 7.37
CA LYS A 447 -5.62 15.32 8.21
C LYS A 447 -6.15 13.90 8.08
N VAL A 448 -6.56 13.31 9.20
CA VAL A 448 -7.27 12.02 9.20
C VAL A 448 -8.62 12.22 8.51
N ASP A 449 -8.83 11.51 7.41
CA ASP A 449 -10.13 11.49 6.74
C ASP A 449 -10.92 10.31 7.31
N MET A 450 -11.85 10.59 8.22
CA MET A 450 -12.64 9.55 8.90
C MET A 450 -13.45 8.68 7.92
N SER A 451 -13.77 9.18 6.71
CA SER A 451 -14.51 8.42 5.70
C SER A 451 -13.66 7.36 4.99
N ILE A 452 -12.34 7.54 4.97
CA ILE A 452 -11.39 6.65 4.31
C ILE A 452 -10.57 5.86 5.33
N ASP A 453 -10.07 6.54 6.36
CA ASP A 453 -9.07 6.06 7.31
C ASP A 453 -9.68 5.22 8.45
N CYS A 454 -10.98 5.35 8.68
CA CYS A 454 -11.71 4.57 9.68
C CYS A 454 -12.76 3.72 8.97
N ILE A 455 -12.62 2.39 9.09
CA ILE A 455 -13.67 1.44 8.70
C ILE A 455 -14.07 0.72 9.97
N SER A 456 -15.21 1.12 10.54
CA SER A 456 -15.86 0.35 11.58
C SER A 456 -16.55 -0.86 10.95
N ALA A 457 -16.64 -1.98 11.66
CA ALA A 457 -17.50 -3.10 11.27
C ALA A 457 -19.00 -2.75 11.35
N THR A 458 -19.32 -1.54 11.85
CA THR A 458 -20.68 -1.05 12.10
C THR A 458 -20.89 0.29 11.40
N THR A 459 -22.07 0.48 10.83
CA THR A 459 -22.45 1.77 10.23
C THR A 459 -22.95 2.68 11.35
N LEU A 460 -22.05 3.52 11.87
CA LEU A 460 -22.40 4.54 12.83
C LEU A 460 -22.88 5.81 12.11
N ILE A 461 -24.10 6.24 12.42
CA ILE A 461 -24.60 7.55 11.98
C ILE A 461 -24.71 8.50 13.16
N ARG A 462 -24.55 9.79 12.87
CA ARG A 462 -24.74 10.86 13.86
C ARG A 462 -26.09 11.53 13.63
N LEU A 463 -26.90 11.63 14.69
CA LEU A 463 -28.18 12.35 14.69
C LEU A 463 -28.12 13.48 15.74
N PRO A 464 -28.96 14.52 15.63
CA PRO A 464 -29.11 15.49 16.71
C PRO A 464 -29.63 14.83 17.99
N GLY A 465 -29.36 15.44 19.14
CA GLY A 465 -29.93 15.00 20.41
C GLY A 465 -31.47 15.08 20.41
N LEU A 466 -32.16 13.94 20.47
CA LEU A 466 -33.60 13.89 20.30
C LEU A 466 -34.36 14.44 21.52
N ILE A 467 -35.60 14.86 21.28
CA ILE A 467 -36.48 15.51 22.25
C ILE A 467 -37.75 14.67 22.39
N ASP A 468 -38.08 14.28 23.61
CA ASP A 468 -39.39 13.70 23.90
C ASP A 468 -40.28 14.74 24.59
N CYS A 469 -41.38 15.12 23.93
CA CYS A 469 -42.27 16.15 24.43
C CYS A 469 -43.34 15.66 25.44
N HIS A 470 -43.37 14.36 25.76
CA HIS A 470 -44.40 13.81 26.66
C HIS A 470 -43.87 12.68 27.54
N VAL A 471 -43.45 13.03 28.77
CA VAL A 471 -42.85 12.08 29.71
C VAL A 471 -43.43 12.23 31.13
N HIS A 472 -43.69 11.12 31.82
CA HIS A 472 -44.12 11.07 33.22
C HIS A 472 -43.04 10.47 34.14
N LEU A 473 -42.33 11.31 34.90
CA LEU A 473 -41.24 10.86 35.79
C LEU A 473 -41.65 10.66 37.26
N ARG A 474 -42.94 10.85 37.59
CA ARG A 474 -43.60 10.49 38.87
C ARG A 474 -42.98 11.03 40.17
N GLU A 475 -41.92 11.82 40.11
CA GLU A 475 -41.32 12.52 41.24
C GLU A 475 -41.69 14.02 41.20
N PRO A 476 -42.21 14.59 42.31
CA PRO A 476 -42.37 13.99 43.64
C PRO A 476 -43.60 13.07 43.80
N GLY A 477 -43.50 12.14 44.76
CA GLY A 477 -44.62 11.45 45.43
C GLY A 477 -44.96 10.05 44.95
N ASP A 478 -44.50 9.62 43.78
CA ASP A 478 -44.67 8.24 43.27
C ASP A 478 -43.33 7.68 42.73
N GLU A 479 -42.20 7.97 43.40
CA GLU A 479 -40.82 7.65 42.98
C GLU A 479 -40.50 6.16 42.84
N HIS A 480 -41.35 5.32 43.42
CA HIS A 480 -41.29 3.86 43.31
C HIS A 480 -41.70 3.37 41.92
N LYS A 481 -42.49 4.16 41.16
CA LYS A 481 -42.85 3.85 39.77
C LYS A 481 -41.74 4.25 38.81
N GLU A 482 -41.26 5.48 38.98
CA GLU A 482 -40.14 6.07 38.26
C GLU A 482 -39.67 7.29 39.05
N ASP A 483 -38.37 7.57 39.06
CA ASP A 483 -37.85 8.82 39.58
C ASP A 483 -37.14 9.62 38.49
N ILE A 484 -36.70 10.85 38.80
CA ILE A 484 -36.06 11.72 37.81
C ILE A 484 -34.79 11.07 37.24
N VAL A 485 -34.01 10.37 38.08
CA VAL A 485 -32.72 9.80 37.69
C VAL A 485 -32.91 8.62 36.74
N SER A 486 -33.75 7.65 37.11
CA SER A 486 -34.00 6.47 36.29
C SER A 486 -34.72 6.80 35.00
N GLY A 487 -35.69 7.72 35.03
CA GLY A 487 -36.38 8.19 33.83
C GLY A 487 -35.48 8.95 32.86
N THR A 488 -34.68 9.90 33.35
CA THR A 488 -33.73 10.64 32.48
C THR A 488 -32.56 9.76 32.01
N GLY A 489 -32.16 8.75 32.79
CA GLY A 489 -31.22 7.72 32.34
C GLY A 489 -31.80 6.84 31.23
N SER A 490 -33.07 6.44 31.34
CA SER A 490 -33.80 5.73 30.28
C SER A 490 -33.94 6.58 29.01
N ALA A 491 -34.15 7.89 29.15
CA ALA A 491 -34.14 8.83 28.03
C ALA A 491 -32.79 8.83 27.30
N LEU A 492 -31.67 8.97 28.02
CA LEU A 492 -30.32 8.92 27.45
C LEU A 492 -30.06 7.60 26.72
N ALA A 493 -30.44 6.46 27.31
CA ALA A 493 -30.30 5.14 26.68
C ALA A 493 -31.13 5.02 25.38
N GLY A 494 -32.24 5.76 25.28
CA GLY A 494 -33.07 5.88 24.09
C GLY A 494 -32.63 6.94 23.08
N GLY A 495 -31.51 7.63 23.32
CA GLY A 495 -31.02 8.71 22.46
C GLY A 495 -31.75 10.05 22.64
N ILE A 496 -32.50 10.20 23.72
CA ILE A 496 -33.20 11.44 24.08
C ILE A 496 -32.31 12.26 25.01
N THR A 497 -31.95 13.47 24.58
CA THR A 497 -31.14 14.43 25.34
C THR A 497 -31.98 15.50 26.03
N MET A 498 -33.27 15.59 25.71
CA MET A 498 -34.20 16.52 26.33
C MET A 498 -35.59 15.91 26.54
N VAL A 499 -36.13 16.02 27.75
CA VAL A 499 -37.48 15.55 28.09
C VAL A 499 -38.40 16.67 28.55
N LEU A 500 -39.66 16.67 28.10
CA LEU A 500 -40.70 17.56 28.62
C LEU A 500 -41.64 16.80 29.54
N THR A 501 -41.68 17.20 30.80
CA THR A 501 -42.26 16.38 31.87
C THR A 501 -43.63 16.86 32.29
N MET A 502 -44.56 15.93 32.40
CA MET A 502 -45.97 16.19 32.66
C MET A 502 -46.27 16.49 34.15
N PRO A 503 -47.34 17.26 34.44
CA PRO A 503 -47.61 17.81 35.78
C PRO A 503 -48.25 16.84 36.78
N ASN A 504 -48.51 15.60 36.38
CA ASN A 504 -49.24 14.59 37.17
C ASN A 504 -48.32 13.86 38.17
N THR A 505 -47.71 14.66 39.04
CA THR A 505 -46.95 14.27 40.24
C THR A 505 -47.83 14.36 41.49
N LYS A 506 -47.30 14.00 42.66
CA LYS A 506 -47.96 14.17 43.97
C LYS A 506 -47.08 14.97 44.93
N PRO A 507 -47.40 16.25 45.21
CA PRO A 507 -48.53 17.02 44.68
C PRO A 507 -48.36 17.34 43.19
N ALA A 508 -49.48 17.61 42.50
CA ALA A 508 -49.50 17.93 41.08
C ALA A 508 -48.97 19.36 40.82
N LEU A 509 -48.24 19.52 39.72
CA LEU A 509 -47.57 20.76 39.32
C LEU A 509 -48.58 21.80 38.80
N THR A 510 -49.31 22.44 39.72
CA THR A 510 -50.50 23.27 39.42
C THR A 510 -50.45 24.68 40.04
N ASN A 511 -49.39 24.98 40.80
CA ASN A 511 -49.16 26.26 41.47
C ASN A 511 -47.65 26.51 41.65
N GLU A 512 -47.29 27.72 42.04
CA GLU A 512 -45.89 28.17 42.18
C GLU A 512 -45.09 27.39 43.22
N THR A 513 -45.68 27.11 44.39
CA THR A 513 -45.00 26.39 45.49
C THR A 513 -44.54 25.00 45.04
N VAL A 514 -45.39 24.28 44.31
CA VAL A 514 -45.03 22.96 43.77
C VAL A 514 -44.00 23.10 42.64
N LEU A 515 -44.11 24.14 41.82
CA LEU A 515 -43.13 24.42 40.76
C LEU A 515 -41.72 24.64 41.32
N ASP A 516 -41.59 25.47 42.35
CA ASP A 516 -40.31 25.71 43.04
C ASP A 516 -39.71 24.45 43.64
N MET A 517 -40.55 23.58 44.21
CA MET A 517 -40.11 22.30 44.77
C MET A 517 -39.61 21.36 43.68
N THR A 518 -40.37 21.22 42.58
CA THR A 518 -40.02 20.33 41.48
C THR A 518 -38.78 20.80 40.74
N GLU A 519 -38.63 22.10 40.46
CA GLU A 519 -37.42 22.64 39.83
C GLU A 519 -36.15 22.31 40.63
N LYS A 520 -36.20 22.45 41.97
CA LYS A 520 -35.07 22.10 42.86
C LYS A 520 -34.74 20.60 42.87
N LEU A 521 -35.73 19.74 42.63
CA LEU A 521 -35.50 18.30 42.52
C LEU A 521 -34.81 17.97 41.19
N TYR A 522 -35.30 18.54 40.08
CA TYR A 522 -34.71 18.31 38.76
C TYR A 522 -33.30 18.88 38.66
N GLU A 523 -33.04 20.09 39.18
CA GLU A 523 -31.69 20.68 39.23
C GLU A 523 -30.66 19.77 39.90
N LYS A 524 -31.08 18.97 40.89
CA LYS A 524 -30.19 18.04 41.60
C LYS A 524 -30.07 16.67 40.96
N LYS A 525 -31.06 16.23 40.19
CA LYS A 525 -31.23 14.82 39.80
C LYS A 525 -31.22 14.55 38.31
N ALA A 526 -31.64 15.50 37.47
CA ALA A 526 -31.80 15.27 36.05
C ALA A 526 -30.46 14.91 35.38
N LEU A 527 -30.47 13.88 34.54
CA LEU A 527 -29.29 13.43 33.77
C LEU A 527 -29.24 14.01 32.36
N CYS A 528 -30.39 14.42 31.82
CA CYS A 528 -30.54 15.10 30.54
C CYS A 528 -31.34 16.40 30.69
N ASP A 529 -31.37 17.24 29.66
CA ASP A 529 -32.06 18.53 29.72
C ASP A 529 -33.57 18.35 29.85
N TYR A 530 -34.25 19.32 30.48
CA TYR A 530 -35.65 19.14 30.81
C TYR A 530 -36.46 20.43 30.78
N GLY A 531 -37.77 20.28 30.56
CA GLY A 531 -38.76 21.34 30.69
C GLY A 531 -40.01 20.85 31.41
N LEU A 532 -40.63 21.70 32.23
CA LEU A 532 -41.77 21.33 33.07
C LEU A 532 -43.08 21.90 32.50
N PHE A 533 -44.12 21.07 32.38
CA PHE A 533 -45.48 21.52 32.06
C PHE A 533 -46.23 22.00 33.29
N MET A 534 -47.03 23.06 33.16
CA MET A 534 -48.00 23.44 34.19
C MET A 534 -49.31 22.66 33.99
N GLY A 535 -49.90 22.14 35.05
CA GLY A 535 -51.20 21.47 35.02
C GLY A 535 -52.37 22.45 35.14
N ALA A 536 -53.35 22.33 34.25
CA ALA A 536 -54.60 23.06 34.35
C ALA A 536 -55.56 22.38 35.35
N THR A 537 -56.16 23.18 36.24
CA THR A 537 -57.25 22.76 37.12
C THR A 537 -58.46 23.67 36.94
N ILE A 538 -59.58 23.34 37.58
CA ILE A 538 -60.83 24.13 37.47
C ILE A 538 -60.62 25.57 38.00
N ASP A 539 -59.72 25.76 38.96
CA ASP A 539 -59.61 27.00 39.75
C ASP A 539 -58.30 27.79 39.55
N ASN A 540 -57.31 27.25 38.81
CA ASN A 540 -55.97 27.88 38.75
C ASN A 540 -55.73 28.80 37.55
N ALA A 541 -56.69 28.95 36.62
CA ALA A 541 -56.51 29.66 35.34
C ALA A 541 -55.93 31.09 35.44
N LYS A 542 -56.23 31.84 36.52
CA LYS A 542 -55.65 33.17 36.77
C LYS A 542 -54.34 33.12 37.55
N ALA A 543 -54.19 32.17 38.47
CA ALA A 543 -53.07 32.11 39.40
C ALA A 543 -51.75 31.67 38.73
N ILE A 544 -51.83 30.89 37.65
CA ILE A 544 -50.65 30.32 36.98
C ILE A 544 -50.09 31.20 35.86
N VAL A 545 -50.75 32.32 35.52
CA VAL A 545 -50.35 33.19 34.40
C VAL A 545 -48.99 33.83 34.65
N ASP A 546 -48.77 34.34 35.87
CA ASP A 546 -47.53 35.05 36.22
C ASP A 546 -46.30 34.13 36.20
N ILE A 547 -46.49 32.84 36.47
CA ILE A 547 -45.43 31.83 36.46
C ILE A 547 -45.31 31.06 35.12
N ALA A 548 -46.19 31.33 34.15
CA ALA A 548 -46.24 30.59 32.88
C ALA A 548 -44.91 30.64 32.12
N HIS A 549 -44.17 31.76 32.22
CA HIS A 549 -42.87 31.96 31.57
C HIS A 549 -41.78 30.98 32.05
N ARG A 550 -41.98 30.28 33.17
CA ARG A 550 -41.10 29.23 33.71
C ARG A 550 -41.42 27.83 33.19
N CYS A 551 -42.52 27.67 32.45
CA CYS A 551 -42.98 26.38 31.94
C CYS A 551 -42.82 26.26 30.42
N VAL A 552 -42.79 25.02 29.92
CA VAL A 552 -42.78 24.76 28.47
C VAL A 552 -44.17 24.81 27.83
N GLY A 553 -45.22 24.63 28.62
CA GLY A 553 -46.61 24.65 28.16
C GLY A 553 -47.61 24.44 29.30
N LEU A 554 -48.90 24.56 28.96
CA LEU A 554 -50.02 24.18 29.83
C LEU A 554 -50.57 22.83 29.39
N LYS A 555 -50.64 21.84 30.29
CA LYS A 555 -51.26 20.54 30.02
C LYS A 555 -52.69 20.53 30.56
N MET A 556 -53.64 20.21 29.68
CA MET A 556 -55.07 20.07 29.97
C MET A 556 -55.51 18.62 29.76
N TYR A 557 -56.19 18.03 30.75
CA TYR A 557 -56.74 16.68 30.66
C TYR A 557 -58.26 16.75 30.45
N LEU A 558 -58.73 16.46 29.22
CA LEU A 558 -60.15 16.65 28.84
C LEU A 558 -60.97 15.35 28.93
N ASN A 559 -60.30 14.21 29.03
CA ASN A 559 -60.89 12.88 29.14
C ASN A 559 -60.43 12.19 30.43
N THR A 560 -61.02 11.04 30.75
CA THR A 560 -60.64 10.27 31.93
C THR A 560 -59.21 9.74 31.81
N THR A 561 -58.33 10.21 32.68
CA THR A 561 -56.92 9.81 32.77
C THR A 561 -56.57 9.29 34.15
N PHE A 562 -55.35 8.75 34.31
CA PHE A 562 -54.82 8.41 35.63
C PHE A 562 -54.36 9.68 36.36
N GLY A 563 -55.14 10.13 37.36
CA GLY A 563 -54.83 11.28 38.23
C GLY A 563 -55.99 12.27 38.39
N ASP A 564 -55.83 13.25 39.30
CA ASP A 564 -56.89 14.17 39.74
C ASP A 564 -57.01 15.47 38.92
N LEU A 565 -56.40 15.53 37.72
CA LEU A 565 -56.26 16.76 36.90
C LEU A 565 -57.30 16.89 35.78
N LYS A 566 -58.34 16.05 35.77
CA LYS A 566 -59.37 16.10 34.74
C LYS A 566 -60.20 17.38 34.83
N LEU A 567 -60.42 18.03 33.70
CA LEU A 567 -61.29 19.21 33.59
C LEU A 567 -62.68 18.80 33.10
N ASP A 568 -63.65 18.72 34.01
CA ASP A 568 -64.98 18.17 33.73
C ASP A 568 -65.96 19.14 33.03
N ASN A 569 -65.62 20.42 32.88
CA ASN A 569 -66.53 21.41 32.27
C ASN A 569 -65.83 22.34 31.26
N MET A 570 -66.58 22.71 30.22
CA MET A 570 -66.11 23.58 29.13
C MET A 570 -65.77 25.01 29.61
N GLU A 571 -66.44 25.48 30.65
CA GLU A 571 -66.21 26.82 31.23
C GLU A 571 -64.76 26.95 31.73
N SER A 572 -64.22 25.92 32.38
CA SER A 572 -62.83 25.89 32.81
C SER A 572 -61.86 25.89 31.62
N TRP A 573 -62.19 25.22 30.53
CA TRP A 573 -61.35 25.19 29.32
C TRP A 573 -61.28 26.57 28.69
N MET A 574 -62.42 27.24 28.54
CA MET A 574 -62.52 28.61 28.02
C MET A 574 -61.70 29.60 28.84
N LYS A 575 -61.77 29.52 30.18
CA LYS A 575 -60.98 30.38 31.08
C LYS A 575 -59.48 30.24 30.83
N HIS A 576 -58.97 29.01 30.67
CA HIS A 576 -57.55 28.78 30.35
C HIS A 576 -57.15 29.32 28.96
N PHE A 577 -58.02 29.17 27.96
CA PHE A 577 -57.78 29.74 26.62
C PHE A 577 -57.75 31.28 26.63
N GLU A 578 -58.55 31.90 27.50
CA GLU A 578 -58.60 33.35 27.69
C GLU A 578 -57.37 33.91 28.42
N THR A 579 -56.90 33.22 29.47
CA THR A 579 -55.88 33.78 30.37
C THR A 579 -54.45 33.31 30.09
N TRP A 580 -54.25 32.10 29.55
CA TRP A 580 -52.90 31.56 29.34
C TRP A 580 -52.14 32.33 28.26
N PRO A 581 -50.84 32.65 28.40
CA PRO A 581 -50.09 33.43 27.41
C PRO A 581 -50.10 32.80 26.01
N SER A 582 -50.28 33.60 24.95
CA SER A 582 -50.43 33.12 23.57
C SER A 582 -49.16 32.58 22.93
N ASN A 583 -48.02 32.98 23.44
CA ASN A 583 -46.70 32.53 23.01
C ASN A 583 -46.26 31.21 23.68
N ILE A 584 -47.09 30.63 24.56
CA ILE A 584 -46.79 29.39 25.28
C ILE A 584 -47.87 28.35 24.92
N PRO A 585 -47.49 27.16 24.45
CA PRO A 585 -48.44 26.18 23.91
C PRO A 585 -49.39 25.62 24.97
N ILE A 586 -50.61 25.32 24.53
CA ILE A 586 -51.58 24.52 25.27
C ILE A 586 -51.54 23.10 24.70
N VAL A 587 -51.31 22.12 25.56
CA VAL A 587 -51.29 20.69 25.22
C VAL A 587 -52.54 20.03 25.80
N ALA A 588 -53.38 19.46 24.94
CA ALA A 588 -54.62 18.83 25.34
C ALA A 588 -54.53 17.30 25.20
N HIS A 589 -54.76 16.58 26.29
CA HIS A 589 -55.20 15.19 26.22
C HIS A 589 -56.68 15.19 25.83
N ALA A 590 -56.96 14.84 24.58
CA ALA A 590 -58.31 14.82 24.03
C ALA A 590 -58.52 13.53 23.23
N GLU A 591 -59.70 12.94 23.34
CA GLU A 591 -60.10 11.70 22.65
C GLU A 591 -61.49 11.87 22.03
N ASN A 592 -61.66 11.40 20.79
CA ASN A 592 -62.94 11.42 20.06
C ASN A 592 -63.60 12.81 20.03
N GLN A 593 -64.78 12.97 20.64
CA GLN A 593 -65.58 14.20 20.60
C GLN A 593 -64.86 15.41 21.21
N THR A 594 -63.98 15.19 22.21
CA THR A 594 -63.26 16.30 22.84
C THR A 594 -62.16 16.87 21.93
N VAL A 595 -61.67 16.09 20.96
CA VAL A 595 -60.77 16.61 19.90
C VAL A 595 -61.52 17.64 19.06
N ALA A 596 -62.74 17.35 18.62
CA ALA A 596 -63.55 18.33 17.89
C ALA A 596 -63.86 19.58 18.73
N SER A 597 -64.17 19.41 20.02
CA SER A 597 -64.44 20.52 20.94
C SER A 597 -63.24 21.43 21.15
N ILE A 598 -62.05 20.87 21.35
CA ILE A 598 -60.84 21.67 21.59
C ILE A 598 -60.35 22.37 20.31
N LEU A 599 -60.54 21.75 19.13
CA LEU A 599 -60.27 22.38 17.84
C LEU A 599 -61.20 23.58 17.60
N CYS A 600 -62.47 23.45 17.98
CA CYS A 600 -63.43 24.56 17.91
C CYS A 600 -63.03 25.71 18.86
N LEU A 601 -62.59 25.42 20.08
CA LEU A 601 -62.06 26.44 20.99
C LEU A 601 -60.81 27.12 20.44
N ALA A 602 -59.89 26.35 19.86
CA ALA A 602 -58.69 26.89 19.22
C ALA A 602 -59.04 27.87 18.09
N GLU A 603 -60.08 27.58 17.31
CA GLU A 603 -60.61 28.48 16.28
C GLU A 603 -61.24 29.74 16.90
N ILE A 604 -62.17 29.59 17.86
CA ILE A 604 -62.89 30.70 18.50
C ILE A 604 -61.94 31.69 19.14
N TYR A 605 -60.94 31.20 19.88
CA TYR A 605 -59.98 32.05 20.59
C TYR A 605 -58.73 32.37 19.75
N SER A 606 -58.64 31.87 18.51
CA SER A 606 -57.45 32.01 17.64
C SER A 606 -56.16 31.60 18.36
N ARG A 607 -56.20 30.45 19.03
CA ARG A 607 -55.12 29.91 19.86
C ARG A 607 -54.48 28.70 19.21
N SER A 608 -53.17 28.57 19.40
CA SER A 608 -52.48 27.33 19.05
C SER A 608 -52.75 26.24 20.08
N VAL A 609 -53.06 25.03 19.64
CA VAL A 609 -53.22 23.85 20.50
C VAL A 609 -52.43 22.66 19.96
N HIS A 610 -51.83 21.89 20.87
CA HIS A 610 -51.17 20.63 20.57
C HIS A 610 -52.02 19.47 21.10
N ILE A 611 -52.41 18.54 20.23
CA ILE A 611 -53.21 17.36 20.60
C ILE A 611 -52.27 16.22 20.95
N ALA A 612 -52.35 15.75 22.19
CA ALA A 612 -51.49 14.68 22.70
C ALA A 612 -51.96 13.30 22.21
N HIS A 613 -51.01 12.39 21.99
CA HIS A 613 -51.17 10.94 21.71
C HIS A 613 -52.41 10.57 20.86
N VAL A 614 -52.48 11.07 19.62
CA VAL A 614 -53.54 10.72 18.66
C VAL A 614 -53.52 9.22 18.38
N ALA A 615 -54.67 8.55 18.50
CA ALA A 615 -54.72 7.09 18.53
C ALA A 615 -55.56 6.45 17.42
N CYS A 616 -56.57 7.15 16.87
CA CYS A 616 -57.47 6.58 15.88
C CYS A 616 -57.56 7.37 14.56
N ARG A 617 -58.14 6.72 13.54
CA ARG A 617 -58.32 7.28 12.20
C ARG A 617 -59.16 8.56 12.21
N ASP A 618 -60.25 8.59 12.96
CA ASP A 618 -61.17 9.73 12.94
C ASP A 618 -60.51 10.99 13.52
N GLU A 619 -59.69 10.83 14.56
CA GLU A 619 -58.95 11.93 15.19
C GLU A 619 -57.93 12.55 14.22
N ILE A 620 -57.10 11.72 13.55
CA ILE A 620 -56.08 12.24 12.64
C ILE A 620 -56.70 12.91 11.40
N LEU A 621 -57.84 12.40 10.92
CA LEU A 621 -58.59 13.02 9.81
C LEU A 621 -59.24 14.34 10.22
N LEU A 622 -59.75 14.45 11.46
CA LEU A 622 -60.24 15.71 12.01
C LEU A 622 -59.11 16.76 12.14
N ILE A 623 -57.94 16.35 12.63
CA ILE A 623 -56.77 17.23 12.73
C ILE A 623 -56.29 17.67 11.35
N ARG A 624 -56.25 16.76 10.37
CA ARG A 624 -55.95 17.10 8.97
C ARG A 624 -56.93 18.15 8.43
N ALA A 625 -58.23 17.96 8.66
CA ALA A 625 -59.25 18.92 8.22
C ALA A 625 -59.08 20.29 8.91
N ALA A 626 -58.72 20.33 10.19
CA ALA A 626 -58.42 21.57 10.92
C ALA A 626 -57.18 22.28 10.36
N LYS A 627 -56.08 21.55 10.13
CA LYS A 627 -54.85 22.10 9.52
C LYS A 627 -55.11 22.64 8.11
N ASN A 628 -55.89 21.93 7.29
CA ASN A 628 -56.25 22.37 5.94
C ASN A 628 -57.10 23.66 5.94
N LYS A 629 -57.84 23.93 7.02
CA LYS A 629 -58.57 25.19 7.23
C LYS A 629 -57.68 26.32 7.78
N GLY A 630 -56.40 26.05 8.05
CA GLY A 630 -55.45 27.03 8.57
C GLY A 630 -55.49 27.23 10.09
N LEU A 631 -56.14 26.34 10.86
CA LEU A 631 -56.09 26.38 12.31
C LEU A 631 -54.67 26.07 12.80
N LEU A 632 -54.23 26.77 13.86
CA LEU A 632 -52.91 26.61 14.46
C LEU A 632 -52.84 25.36 15.36
N VAL A 633 -53.07 24.19 14.76
CA VAL A 633 -53.13 22.92 15.48
C VAL A 633 -51.88 22.11 15.17
N THR A 634 -51.33 21.47 16.19
CA THR A 634 -50.31 20.44 16.05
C THR A 634 -50.70 19.19 16.81
N CYS A 635 -50.06 18.06 16.55
CA CYS A 635 -50.34 16.82 17.26
C CYS A 635 -49.13 15.91 17.34
N GLU A 636 -49.16 15.01 18.32
CA GLU A 636 -48.20 13.93 18.48
C GLU A 636 -48.88 12.55 18.38
N VAL A 637 -48.10 11.55 18.00
CA VAL A 637 -48.47 10.13 18.06
C VAL A 637 -47.46 9.40 18.94
N THR A 638 -47.87 8.29 19.55
CA THR A 638 -46.97 7.48 20.37
C THR A 638 -46.47 6.24 19.61
N PRO A 639 -45.26 5.73 19.93
CA PRO A 639 -44.76 4.48 19.35
C PRO A 639 -45.71 3.30 19.59
N HIS A 640 -46.35 3.22 20.75
CA HIS A 640 -47.27 2.11 21.02
C HIS A 640 -48.53 2.16 20.13
N HIS A 641 -49.01 3.33 19.69
CA HIS A 641 -50.10 3.41 18.71
C HIS A 641 -49.64 3.17 17.26
N LEU A 642 -48.34 3.32 16.97
CA LEU A 642 -47.75 3.02 15.66
C LEU A 642 -47.36 1.55 15.47
N PHE A 643 -46.99 0.85 16.53
CA PHE A 643 -46.46 -0.52 16.44
C PHE A 643 -47.39 -1.57 17.08
N LEU A 644 -48.32 -1.17 17.95
CA LEU A 644 -49.24 -2.06 18.66
C LEU A 644 -50.70 -1.70 18.32
N HIS A 645 -51.54 -2.73 18.24
CA HIS A 645 -52.99 -2.64 18.01
C HIS A 645 -53.69 -3.79 18.75
N ARG A 646 -55.02 -3.72 18.89
CA ARG A 646 -55.82 -4.70 19.66
C ARG A 646 -55.54 -6.14 19.23
N ASP A 647 -55.32 -6.35 17.93
CA ASP A 647 -55.14 -7.67 17.32
C ASP A 647 -53.70 -8.24 17.44
N ASN A 648 -52.70 -7.44 17.84
CA ASN A 648 -51.30 -7.90 17.97
C ASN A 648 -50.76 -7.89 19.41
N THR A 649 -51.64 -7.87 20.42
CA THR A 649 -51.28 -7.86 21.84
C THR A 649 -50.77 -9.20 22.39
N GLN A 650 -50.79 -10.28 21.60
CA GLN A 650 -50.39 -11.61 22.05
C GLN A 650 -48.92 -11.68 22.49
N GLY A 651 -48.04 -10.88 21.88
CA GLY A 651 -46.64 -10.77 22.29
C GLY A 651 -46.50 -10.25 23.73
N ILE A 652 -47.19 -9.15 24.03
CA ILE A 652 -47.26 -8.53 25.36
C ILE A 652 -47.80 -9.53 26.38
N LEU A 653 -48.92 -10.18 26.05
CA LEU A 653 -49.55 -11.15 26.94
C LEU A 653 -48.62 -12.33 27.22
N LYS A 654 -47.92 -12.86 26.21
CA LYS A 654 -46.99 -13.97 26.39
C LYS A 654 -45.80 -13.58 27.26
N ALA A 655 -45.25 -12.38 27.08
CA ALA A 655 -44.14 -11.87 27.87
C ALA A 655 -44.50 -11.71 29.36
N HIS A 656 -45.76 -11.35 29.66
CA HIS A 656 -46.21 -11.05 31.02
C HIS A 656 -47.25 -12.02 31.58
N GLY A 657 -47.09 -13.32 31.34
CA GLY A 657 -47.89 -14.37 31.99
C GLY A 657 -49.39 -14.30 31.69
N HIS A 658 -49.77 -13.82 30.50
CA HIS A 658 -51.13 -13.62 30.01
C HIS A 658 -52.01 -12.66 30.84
N MET A 659 -51.39 -11.75 31.58
CA MET A 659 -52.10 -10.76 32.38
C MET A 659 -52.59 -9.58 31.52
N LYS A 660 -53.91 -9.40 31.43
CA LYS A 660 -54.54 -8.37 30.59
C LYS A 660 -54.16 -6.92 30.97
N GLY A 661 -53.78 -6.67 32.22
CA GLY A 661 -53.40 -5.34 32.69
C GLY A 661 -52.21 -4.75 31.92
N PHE A 662 -51.30 -5.58 31.41
CA PHE A 662 -50.15 -5.18 30.59
C PHE A 662 -50.53 -4.66 29.20
N CYS A 663 -51.79 -4.80 28.78
CA CYS A 663 -52.31 -4.20 27.55
C CYS A 663 -53.09 -2.90 27.82
N HIS A 664 -53.27 -2.51 29.08
CA HIS A 664 -54.06 -1.34 29.45
C HIS A 664 -53.24 -0.06 29.34
N VAL A 665 -53.67 0.84 28.45
CA VAL A 665 -53.10 2.18 28.20
C VAL A 665 -54.25 3.13 27.82
N LYS A 666 -54.03 4.45 27.98
CA LYS A 666 -54.98 5.50 27.60
C LYS A 666 -54.26 6.58 26.78
N PRO A 667 -54.70 6.90 25.55
CA PRO A 667 -55.80 6.27 24.81
C PRO A 667 -55.59 4.76 24.60
N GLU A 668 -56.68 4.00 24.46
CA GLU A 668 -56.58 2.55 24.29
C GLU A 668 -55.95 2.21 22.93
N LEU A 669 -55.18 1.11 22.89
CA LEU A 669 -54.73 0.53 21.62
C LEU A 669 -55.93 0.36 20.69
N GLN A 670 -55.82 0.78 19.44
CA GLN A 670 -56.92 0.77 18.45
C GLN A 670 -56.80 -0.40 17.48
N THR A 671 -57.61 -0.43 16.42
CA THR A 671 -57.59 -1.53 15.43
C THR A 671 -56.35 -1.45 14.52
N SER A 672 -56.07 -2.53 13.79
CA SER A 672 -54.99 -2.51 12.77
C SER A 672 -55.22 -1.43 11.69
N ASP A 673 -56.48 -1.16 11.33
CA ASP A 673 -56.83 -0.12 10.35
C ASP A 673 -56.56 1.30 10.87
N ASP A 674 -56.75 1.54 12.17
CA ASP A 674 -56.39 2.81 12.81
C ASP A 674 -54.88 3.01 12.82
N CYS A 675 -54.12 1.98 13.20
CA CYS A 675 -52.66 2.00 13.17
C CYS A 675 -52.14 2.30 11.75
N LYS A 676 -52.72 1.65 10.74
CA LYS A 676 -52.42 1.94 9.33
C LYS A 676 -52.77 3.38 8.96
N ALA A 677 -53.92 3.89 9.40
CA ALA A 677 -54.30 5.28 9.14
C ALA A 677 -53.29 6.26 9.74
N LEU A 678 -52.72 6.00 10.92
CA LEU A 678 -51.67 6.85 11.49
C LEU A 678 -50.41 6.86 10.61
N TRP A 679 -49.96 5.70 10.14
CA TRP A 679 -48.82 5.59 9.20
C TRP A 679 -49.10 6.30 7.87
N ASP A 680 -50.29 6.13 7.30
CA ASP A 680 -50.71 6.78 6.03
C ASP A 680 -50.88 8.31 6.17
N ASN A 681 -50.90 8.84 7.40
CA ASN A 681 -51.06 10.27 7.71
C ASN A 681 -49.83 10.84 8.44
N MET A 682 -48.65 10.26 8.22
CA MET A 682 -47.40 10.71 8.84
C MET A 682 -47.01 12.15 8.44
N ASP A 683 -47.55 12.67 7.32
CA ASP A 683 -47.47 14.08 6.90
C ASP A 683 -48.24 15.04 7.83
N VAL A 684 -49.30 14.54 8.48
CA VAL A 684 -50.14 15.33 9.39
C VAL A 684 -49.57 15.34 10.81
N ILE A 685 -48.89 14.29 11.22
CA ILE A 685 -48.35 14.14 12.58
C ILE A 685 -47.10 15.02 12.76
N ASP A 686 -47.08 15.92 13.74
CA ASP A 686 -45.93 16.83 13.92
C ASP A 686 -44.82 16.22 14.77
N CYS A 687 -45.19 15.51 15.85
CA CYS A 687 -44.24 14.95 16.81
C CYS A 687 -44.47 13.44 17.01
N ILE A 688 -43.42 12.75 17.41
CA ILE A 688 -43.53 11.44 18.04
C ILE A 688 -43.10 11.61 19.49
N ALA A 689 -43.91 11.15 20.43
CA ALA A 689 -43.65 11.27 21.86
C ALA A 689 -43.96 9.94 22.54
N THR A 690 -43.15 9.52 23.52
CA THR A 690 -43.32 8.17 24.06
C THR A 690 -44.58 8.02 24.91
N ASP A 691 -45.06 9.11 25.50
CA ASP A 691 -46.04 9.09 26.59
C ASP A 691 -45.59 8.08 27.67
N HIS A 692 -44.31 8.20 28.05
CA HIS A 692 -43.71 7.30 29.03
C HIS A 692 -44.42 7.47 30.37
N ALA A 693 -45.32 6.52 30.67
CA ALA A 693 -46.23 6.49 31.81
C ALA A 693 -45.96 5.22 32.65
N PRO A 694 -44.93 5.25 33.51
CA PRO A 694 -44.42 4.06 34.20
C PRO A 694 -45.33 3.62 35.35
N HIS A 695 -45.45 2.30 35.49
CA HIS A 695 -46.18 1.59 36.54
C HIS A 695 -45.43 0.29 36.85
N THR A 696 -45.34 -0.07 38.13
CA THR A 696 -44.61 -1.27 38.54
C THR A 696 -45.29 -2.55 38.02
N LEU A 697 -44.53 -3.63 37.91
CA LEU A 697 -45.04 -4.95 37.55
C LEU A 697 -46.23 -5.37 38.44
N ASP A 698 -46.14 -5.11 39.74
CA ASP A 698 -47.19 -5.44 40.72
C ASP A 698 -48.48 -4.66 40.45
N GLU A 699 -48.38 -3.37 40.14
CA GLU A 699 -49.53 -2.53 39.81
C GLU A 699 -50.23 -3.02 38.54
N LYS A 700 -49.46 -3.34 37.49
CA LYS A 700 -49.99 -3.84 36.22
C LYS A 700 -50.55 -5.26 36.32
N SER A 701 -50.10 -6.04 37.29
CA SER A 701 -50.58 -7.41 37.55
C SER A 701 -51.89 -7.45 38.35
N ASN A 702 -52.35 -6.32 38.89
CA ASN A 702 -53.61 -6.25 39.63
C ASN A 702 -54.80 -6.61 38.72
N LYS A 703 -55.60 -7.61 39.14
CA LYS A 703 -56.74 -8.14 38.37
C LYS A 703 -57.99 -7.27 38.43
N GLU A 704 -58.16 -6.46 39.48
CA GLU A 704 -59.39 -5.67 39.67
C GLU A 704 -59.34 -4.34 38.91
N ASN A 705 -58.23 -3.61 39.01
CA ASN A 705 -58.11 -2.30 38.37
C ASN A 705 -56.64 -1.95 38.04
N PRO A 706 -56.04 -2.55 36.99
CA PRO A 706 -54.67 -2.25 36.59
C PRO A 706 -54.58 -0.82 36.02
N PRO A 707 -53.57 -0.02 36.39
CA PRO A 707 -53.47 1.36 35.90
C PRO A 707 -53.06 1.41 34.41
N PRO A 708 -53.55 2.41 33.66
CA PRO A 708 -53.18 2.59 32.25
C PRO A 708 -51.82 3.29 32.11
N GLY A 709 -50.97 2.78 31.21
CA GLY A 709 -49.67 3.40 30.89
C GLY A 709 -48.61 2.39 30.46
N PHE A 710 -47.66 2.87 29.64
CA PHE A 710 -46.52 2.12 29.11
C PHE A 710 -45.21 2.88 29.25
N THR A 711 -44.11 2.15 29.25
CA THR A 711 -42.74 2.69 29.22
C THR A 711 -42.16 2.57 27.81
N GLY A 712 -41.57 3.66 27.29
CA GLY A 712 -41.01 3.66 25.92
C GLY A 712 -39.75 4.50 25.67
N LEU A 713 -39.18 5.16 26.70
CA LEU A 713 -38.05 6.08 26.52
C LEU A 713 -36.84 5.43 25.86
N GLN A 714 -36.42 4.27 26.37
CA GLN A 714 -35.25 3.56 25.85
C GLN A 714 -35.50 2.89 24.47
N THR A 715 -36.74 2.53 24.16
CA THR A 715 -37.08 1.74 22.97
C THR A 715 -37.50 2.58 21.77
N VAL A 716 -37.84 3.86 21.95
CA VAL A 716 -38.40 4.71 20.89
C VAL A 716 -37.49 4.81 19.67
N LEU A 717 -36.23 5.16 19.84
CA LEU A 717 -35.34 5.35 18.70
C LEU A 717 -35.06 4.02 17.97
N PRO A 718 -34.69 2.91 18.64
CA PRO A 718 -34.59 1.60 18.00
C PRO A 718 -35.85 1.17 17.22
N LEU A 719 -37.06 1.44 17.74
CA LEU A 719 -38.32 1.17 17.03
C LEU A 719 -38.44 2.02 15.76
N LEU A 720 -38.17 3.33 15.85
CA LEU A 720 -38.24 4.23 14.71
C LEU A 720 -37.18 3.91 13.66
N LEU A 721 -35.96 3.52 14.06
CA LEU A 721 -34.91 3.08 13.15
C LEU A 721 -35.29 1.79 12.44
N THR A 722 -35.98 0.87 13.12
CA THR A 722 -36.55 -0.33 12.49
C THR A 722 -37.58 0.08 11.43
N ALA A 723 -38.46 1.03 11.72
CA ALA A 723 -39.40 1.56 10.72
C ALA A 723 -38.70 2.31 9.56
N VAL A 724 -37.57 2.98 9.81
CA VAL A 724 -36.74 3.57 8.75
C VAL A 724 -36.16 2.49 7.85
N HIS A 725 -35.65 1.42 8.45
CA HIS A 725 -35.13 0.28 7.71
C HIS A 725 -36.22 -0.41 6.87
N ASP A 726 -37.42 -0.58 7.42
CA ASP A 726 -38.56 -1.18 6.73
C ASP A 726 -39.20 -0.25 5.66
N GLY A 727 -38.68 0.97 5.49
CA GLY A 727 -39.15 1.95 4.51
C GLY A 727 -40.49 2.62 4.87
N LYS A 728 -40.95 2.49 6.12
CA LYS A 728 -42.19 3.15 6.62
C LYS A 728 -41.96 4.60 7.04
N LEU A 729 -40.72 4.93 7.43
CA LEU A 729 -40.31 6.26 7.86
C LEU A 729 -39.00 6.63 7.15
N THR A 730 -38.76 7.90 6.87
CA THR A 730 -37.44 8.36 6.40
C THR A 730 -36.63 8.93 7.57
N MET A 731 -35.30 8.96 7.44
CA MET A 731 -34.44 9.54 8.48
C MET A 731 -34.75 11.03 8.72
N ASP A 732 -35.03 11.77 7.65
CA ASP A 732 -35.41 13.18 7.73
C ASP A 732 -36.72 13.36 8.50
N GLN A 733 -37.73 12.51 8.25
CA GLN A 733 -38.98 12.55 9.02
C GLN A 733 -38.79 12.19 10.49
N LEU A 734 -37.88 11.27 10.82
CA LEU A 734 -37.53 10.95 12.20
C LEU A 734 -36.95 12.20 12.91
N ILE A 735 -35.95 12.84 12.30
CA ILE A 735 -35.33 14.07 12.84
C ILE A 735 -36.35 15.21 12.90
N GLU A 736 -37.23 15.33 11.90
CA GLU A 736 -38.27 16.33 11.88
C GLU A 736 -39.20 16.18 13.09
N LYS A 737 -39.67 14.96 13.38
CA LYS A 737 -40.69 14.67 14.40
C LYS A 737 -40.15 14.54 15.82
N MET A 738 -38.89 14.15 15.98
CA MET A 738 -38.25 13.95 17.29
C MET A 738 -37.29 15.09 17.67
N TYR A 739 -37.01 16.06 16.79
CA TYR A 739 -36.11 17.17 17.11
C TYR A 739 -36.62 18.51 16.57
N THR A 740 -36.86 18.62 15.27
CA THR A 740 -37.16 19.93 14.64
C THR A 740 -38.52 20.49 15.05
N ASN A 741 -39.58 19.67 14.97
CA ASN A 741 -40.94 20.05 15.32
C ASN A 741 -41.14 20.25 16.82
N PRO A 742 -40.68 19.34 17.72
CA PRO A 742 -40.74 19.59 19.17
C PRO A 742 -40.08 20.94 19.55
N LYS A 743 -38.89 21.21 19.00
CA LYS A 743 -38.18 22.48 19.23
C LYS A 743 -39.00 23.70 18.80
N ARG A 744 -39.61 23.64 17.61
CA ARG A 744 -40.45 24.72 17.06
C ARG A 744 -41.75 24.91 17.86
N ILE A 745 -42.46 23.82 18.17
CA ILE A 745 -43.79 23.85 18.81
C ILE A 745 -43.69 24.34 20.25
N PHE A 746 -42.68 23.88 20.98
CA PHE A 746 -42.49 24.23 22.39
C PHE A 746 -41.48 25.35 22.62
N ASN A 747 -41.03 26.04 21.57
CA ASN A 747 -40.08 27.15 21.63
C ASN A 747 -38.85 26.80 22.49
N LEU A 748 -38.16 25.71 22.11
CA LEU A 748 -37.01 25.15 22.82
C LEU A 748 -35.70 25.71 22.22
N PRO A 749 -34.64 25.87 23.03
CA PRO A 749 -33.35 26.32 22.52
C PRO A 749 -32.72 25.31 21.55
N ASP A 750 -31.78 25.78 20.72
CA ASP A 750 -30.90 24.88 19.97
C ASP A 750 -29.95 24.15 20.92
N GLN A 751 -29.68 22.88 20.63
CA GLN A 751 -28.77 22.05 21.43
C GLN A 751 -27.30 22.13 20.94
N GLY A 752 -27.05 22.80 19.80
CA GLY A 752 -25.70 22.96 19.24
C GLY A 752 -25.16 21.70 18.54
N GLU A 753 -23.97 21.82 17.94
CA GLU A 753 -23.27 20.69 17.29
C GLU A 753 -22.55 19.77 18.30
N ASP A 754 -22.36 20.24 19.53
CA ASP A 754 -21.72 19.54 20.64
C ASP A 754 -22.69 18.65 21.43
N THR A 755 -23.98 18.64 21.08
CA THR A 755 -24.98 17.70 21.59
C THR A 755 -25.54 16.84 20.46
N PHE A 756 -25.24 15.54 20.48
CA PHE A 756 -25.59 14.62 19.41
C PHE A 756 -25.66 13.18 19.92
N ILE A 757 -26.27 12.31 19.12
CA ILE A 757 -26.30 10.87 19.35
C ILE A 757 -25.61 10.14 18.19
N GLU A 758 -24.96 9.03 18.51
CA GLU A 758 -24.41 8.09 17.55
C GLU A 758 -25.14 6.77 17.66
N VAL A 759 -25.55 6.27 16.49
CA VAL A 759 -26.41 5.11 16.35
C VAL A 759 -25.74 4.10 15.45
N ASP A 760 -25.70 2.85 15.88
CA ASP A 760 -25.36 1.71 15.03
C ASP A 760 -26.61 1.23 14.30
N MET A 761 -26.65 1.47 12.99
CA MET A 761 -27.80 1.14 12.13
C MET A 761 -27.96 -0.36 11.87
N GLU A 762 -26.89 -1.14 12.03
CA GLU A 762 -26.85 -2.55 11.64
C GLU A 762 -27.04 -3.49 12.83
N ARG A 763 -26.90 -2.97 14.06
CA ARG A 763 -27.09 -3.76 15.27
C ARG A 763 -28.51 -4.30 15.37
N ARG A 764 -28.63 -5.63 15.41
CA ARG A 764 -29.88 -6.36 15.66
C ARG A 764 -29.88 -6.88 17.08
N TRP A 765 -30.99 -6.69 17.78
CA TRP A 765 -31.15 -7.16 19.15
C TRP A 765 -32.62 -7.33 19.48
N THR A 766 -32.91 -8.19 20.45
CA THR A 766 -34.27 -8.42 20.95
C THR A 766 -34.44 -7.63 22.23
N VAL A 767 -35.56 -6.95 22.38
CA VAL A 767 -35.88 -6.22 23.63
C VAL A 767 -36.04 -7.22 24.77
N ASP A 768 -35.26 -7.05 25.83
CA ASP A 768 -35.30 -7.84 27.06
C ASP A 768 -35.49 -6.94 28.30
N ASP A 769 -35.84 -7.56 29.43
CA ASP A 769 -36.10 -6.86 30.70
C ASP A 769 -34.82 -6.47 31.44
N GLU A 770 -33.74 -7.24 31.28
CA GLU A 770 -32.49 -7.08 32.04
C GLU A 770 -31.73 -5.81 31.66
N SER A 771 -31.97 -5.25 30.46
CA SER A 771 -31.28 -4.08 29.93
C SER A 771 -32.00 -2.75 30.12
N LEU A 772 -33.17 -2.73 30.78
CA LEU A 772 -34.00 -1.53 30.90
C LEU A 772 -33.58 -0.63 32.07
N PHE A 773 -33.44 0.68 31.80
CA PHE A 773 -33.10 1.69 32.83
C PHE A 773 -34.31 2.24 33.61
N THR A 774 -35.53 2.02 33.11
CA THR A 774 -36.77 2.42 33.80
C THR A 774 -36.96 1.60 35.08
N LYS A 775 -37.35 2.25 36.19
CA LYS A 775 -37.65 1.54 37.45
C LYS A 775 -38.85 0.59 37.36
N ALA A 776 -39.75 0.82 36.40
CA ALA A 776 -40.86 -0.09 36.17
C ALA A 776 -40.37 -1.50 35.77
N ALA A 777 -39.16 -1.60 35.19
CA ALA A 777 -38.50 -2.85 34.79
C ALA A 777 -39.29 -3.70 33.78
N TRP A 778 -40.07 -3.06 32.90
CA TRP A 778 -40.73 -3.71 31.77
C TRP A 778 -41.04 -2.69 30.67
N THR A 779 -41.41 -3.16 29.47
CA THR A 779 -41.92 -2.36 28.33
C THR A 779 -42.86 -3.21 27.46
N PRO A 780 -43.89 -2.66 26.80
CA PRO A 780 -44.78 -3.47 25.95
C PRO A 780 -44.09 -4.06 24.70
N PHE A 781 -42.83 -3.69 24.43
CA PHE A 781 -42.09 -4.15 23.25
C PHE A 781 -41.17 -5.35 23.52
N ILE A 782 -41.22 -5.97 24.70
CA ILE A 782 -40.40 -7.15 25.04
C ILE A 782 -40.59 -8.27 24.02
N GLY A 783 -39.48 -8.89 23.62
CA GLY A 783 -39.45 -9.97 22.63
C GLY A 783 -39.53 -9.49 21.18
N MET A 784 -39.68 -8.18 20.92
CA MET A 784 -39.58 -7.63 19.57
C MET A 784 -38.11 -7.59 19.14
N MET A 785 -37.84 -8.03 17.91
CA MET A 785 -36.53 -7.90 17.28
C MET A 785 -36.42 -6.50 16.65
N LEU A 786 -35.48 -5.71 17.12
CA LEU A 786 -35.22 -4.36 16.62
C LEU A 786 -33.92 -4.31 15.81
N ARG A 787 -33.86 -3.37 14.89
CA ARG A 787 -32.67 -3.02 14.12
C ARG A 787 -32.34 -1.55 14.33
N GLY A 788 -31.09 -1.29 14.71
CA GLY A 788 -30.66 0.01 15.18
C GLY A 788 -30.48 0.02 16.71
N ALA A 789 -29.37 0.58 17.19
CA ALA A 789 -29.12 0.76 18.62
C ALA A 789 -28.34 2.05 18.88
N VAL A 790 -28.66 2.70 20.00
CA VAL A 790 -27.87 3.85 20.48
C VAL A 790 -26.52 3.32 20.95
N HIS A 791 -25.45 3.80 20.31
CA HIS A 791 -24.08 3.47 20.69
C HIS A 791 -23.54 4.47 21.71
N ARG A 792 -23.75 5.76 21.46
CA ARG A 792 -23.22 6.86 22.28
C ARG A 792 -24.12 8.09 22.25
N VAL A 793 -24.23 8.77 23.39
CA VAL A 793 -24.89 10.07 23.51
C VAL A 793 -23.91 11.07 24.10
N VAL A 794 -23.80 12.22 23.45
CA VAL A 794 -22.98 13.35 23.90
C VAL A 794 -23.90 14.52 24.18
N LEU A 795 -23.79 15.07 25.39
CA LEU A 795 -24.57 16.22 25.84
C LEU A 795 -23.60 17.36 26.18
N ARG A 796 -23.60 18.41 25.36
CA ARG A 796 -22.72 19.60 25.49
C ARG A 796 -21.22 19.25 25.59
N GLY A 797 -20.76 18.40 24.69
CA GLY A 797 -19.36 17.96 24.60
C GLY A 797 -18.98 16.79 25.51
N GLU A 798 -19.82 16.45 26.50
CA GLU A 798 -19.54 15.36 27.45
C GLU A 798 -20.28 14.07 27.06
N VAL A 799 -19.58 12.93 27.14
CA VAL A 799 -20.18 11.62 26.85
C VAL A 799 -21.03 11.20 28.06
N VAL A 800 -22.35 11.20 27.90
CA VAL A 800 -23.31 10.91 28.97
C VAL A 800 -23.90 9.50 28.90
N PHE A 801 -23.75 8.81 27.77
CA PHE A 801 -24.09 7.41 27.61
C PHE A 801 -23.18 6.77 26.56
N VAL A 802 -22.69 5.56 26.82
CA VAL A 802 -21.92 4.76 25.85
C VAL A 802 -22.08 3.27 26.15
N ASP A 803 -22.23 2.45 25.11
CA ASP A 803 -22.22 0.98 25.18
C ASP A 803 -23.14 0.38 26.29
N GLY A 804 -24.34 0.94 26.43
CA GLY A 804 -25.33 0.45 27.40
C GLY A 804 -25.07 0.92 28.84
N GLN A 805 -24.21 1.91 29.05
CA GLN A 805 -23.94 2.51 30.37
C GLN A 805 -24.28 4.00 30.37
N VAL A 806 -25.03 4.44 31.37
CA VAL A 806 -25.28 5.86 31.64
C VAL A 806 -24.12 6.42 32.47
N LEU A 807 -23.42 7.40 31.93
CA LEU A 807 -22.25 8.04 32.54
C LEU A 807 -22.58 9.43 33.12
N ALA A 808 -23.75 9.99 32.83
CA ALA A 808 -24.17 11.27 33.38
C ALA A 808 -24.26 11.25 34.90
N GLU A 809 -23.73 12.30 35.54
CA GLU A 809 -23.90 12.53 36.98
C GLU A 809 -25.25 13.21 37.26
N GLN A 810 -25.80 12.98 38.47
CA GLN A 810 -27.04 13.64 38.89
C GLN A 810 -26.88 15.17 38.90
N GLY A 811 -27.81 15.88 38.25
CA GLY A 811 -27.76 17.33 38.09
C GLY A 811 -27.03 17.79 36.81
N THR A 812 -26.65 16.87 35.93
CA THR A 812 -26.14 17.21 34.59
C THR A 812 -27.17 17.95 33.75
N GLY A 813 -28.46 17.62 33.90
CA GLY A 813 -29.56 18.20 33.14
C GLY A 813 -29.85 19.66 33.47
N ARG A 814 -30.15 20.48 32.46
CA ARG A 814 -30.50 21.90 32.62
C ARG A 814 -31.98 22.15 32.36
N ASN A 815 -32.56 23.10 33.11
CA ASN A 815 -33.88 23.64 32.81
C ASN A 815 -33.80 24.55 31.58
N ILE A 816 -34.34 24.09 30.46
CA ILE A 816 -34.26 24.77 29.18
C ILE A 816 -35.10 26.04 29.08
N VAL A 817 -36.09 26.22 29.97
CA VAL A 817 -36.94 27.43 29.97
C VAL A 817 -36.17 28.63 30.50
N GLN A 818 -35.27 28.44 31.46
CA GLN A 818 -34.42 29.49 32.02
C GLN A 818 -33.39 30.01 30.98
N LEU A 819 -32.99 29.17 30.03
CA LEU A 819 -32.05 29.51 28.95
C LEU A 819 -32.67 30.41 27.86
N ARG A 820 -34.01 30.56 27.82
CA ARG A 820 -34.70 31.43 26.84
C ARG A 820 -34.30 32.91 26.98
N GLY A 821 -33.85 33.35 28.16
CA GLY A 821 -33.44 34.73 28.44
C GLY A 821 -32.03 35.12 27.98
N GLU A 822 -31.13 34.15 27.79
CA GLU A 822 -29.72 34.41 27.44
C GLU A 822 -29.49 34.59 25.93
N SER A 823 -30.49 34.29 25.10
CA SER A 823 -30.40 34.32 23.63
C SER A 823 -30.53 35.72 22.98
N ASN A 824 -30.39 36.81 23.73
CA ASN A 824 -30.32 38.18 23.17
C ASN A 824 -28.96 38.51 22.49
N HIS A 825 -28.31 37.51 21.90
CA HIS A 825 -27.19 37.66 20.96
C HIS A 825 -27.62 37.60 19.48
N VAL A 826 -28.89 37.93 19.20
CA VAL A 826 -29.38 38.23 17.84
C VAL A 826 -28.94 39.63 17.39
N LYS A 827 -27.62 39.83 17.24
CA LYS A 827 -27.05 40.91 16.43
C LYS A 827 -25.96 40.44 15.45
N LYS A 828 -25.73 39.13 15.33
CA LYS A 828 -24.73 38.57 14.39
C LYS A 828 -25.27 37.61 13.32
N ILE A 829 -26.59 37.54 13.11
CA ILE A 829 -27.21 36.74 12.02
C ILE A 829 -27.93 37.65 11.01
N LYS A 830 -27.30 38.78 10.66
CA LYS A 830 -27.64 39.56 9.45
C LYS A 830 -26.47 39.69 8.46
N ALA A 831 -25.33 39.04 8.74
CA ALA A 831 -24.16 39.06 7.88
C ALA A 831 -23.91 37.74 7.12
N ALA A 832 -24.63 36.66 7.45
CA ALA A 832 -24.39 35.32 6.89
C ALA A 832 -25.42 34.87 5.82
N GLN A 833 -26.35 35.74 5.41
CA GLN A 833 -27.38 35.42 4.40
C GLN A 833 -27.04 35.85 2.96
N ASN A 834 -25.80 36.31 2.68
CA ASN A 834 -25.39 36.78 1.35
C ASN A 834 -24.28 35.95 0.68
N LEU A 835 -24.00 34.71 1.11
CA LEU A 835 -22.86 33.94 0.60
C LEU A 835 -23.16 32.50 0.16
N VAL A 836 -24.39 32.23 -0.27
CA VAL A 836 -24.72 31.01 -1.03
C VAL A 836 -25.61 31.38 -2.21
N LEU A 837 -24.97 31.80 -3.32
CA LEU A 837 -25.58 31.82 -4.64
C LEU A 837 -24.77 30.90 -5.56
N GLU A 838 -25.52 29.98 -6.16
CA GLU A 838 -25.19 28.96 -7.16
C GLU A 838 -23.86 29.14 -7.93
N LYS A 839 -22.97 28.14 -7.84
CA LYS A 839 -21.98 27.87 -8.90
C LYS A 839 -22.51 26.77 -9.82
N LYS A 840 -23.26 27.17 -10.85
CA LYS A 840 -23.50 26.35 -12.05
C LYS A 840 -22.23 26.36 -12.90
N TYR A 841 -21.63 25.19 -13.12
CA TYR A 841 -20.56 25.04 -14.11
C TYR A 841 -21.12 25.23 -15.52
N SER A 842 -20.43 26.01 -16.36
CA SER A 842 -20.88 26.22 -17.75
C SER A 842 -20.49 25.02 -18.63
N PRO A 843 -21.34 24.63 -19.62
CA PRO A 843 -21.04 23.54 -20.56
C PRO A 843 -19.73 23.73 -21.35
N HIS A 844 -19.26 24.97 -21.50
CA HIS A 844 -18.05 25.29 -22.28
C HIS A 844 -16.72 24.94 -21.59
N GLU A 845 -16.70 24.76 -20.27
CA GLU A 845 -15.48 24.35 -19.54
C GLU A 845 -15.25 22.83 -19.57
N ILE A 846 -16.31 22.05 -19.77
CA ILE A 846 -16.26 20.59 -19.93
C ILE A 846 -15.71 20.22 -21.32
N GLU A 847 -16.01 21.04 -22.34
CA GLU A 847 -15.62 20.78 -23.72
C GLU A 847 -14.14 21.09 -24.02
N ARG A 848 -13.56 22.09 -23.34
CA ARG A 848 -12.12 22.39 -23.41
C ARG A 848 -11.23 21.34 -22.73
N LYS A 849 -11.75 20.61 -21.73
CA LYS A 849 -11.03 19.49 -21.10
C LYS A 849 -11.12 18.19 -21.90
N ARG A 850 -12.17 18.00 -22.70
CA ARG A 850 -12.34 16.82 -23.59
C ARG A 850 -11.47 16.87 -24.85
N GLN A 851 -11.14 18.05 -25.37
CA GLN A 851 -10.39 18.18 -26.63
C GLN A 851 -8.85 18.04 -26.52
N ARG A 852 -8.29 17.80 -25.32
CA ARG A 852 -6.85 17.52 -25.15
C ARG A 852 -6.44 16.04 -25.30
N TYR A 853 -7.39 15.14 -25.57
CA TYR A 853 -7.15 13.69 -25.53
C TYR A 853 -7.52 12.92 -26.82
N ILE A 854 -7.49 13.55 -27.99
CA ILE A 854 -7.74 12.84 -29.26
C ILE A 854 -6.73 13.24 -30.34
N SER A 855 -5.67 12.42 -30.46
CA SER A 855 -4.82 12.09 -31.64
C SER A 855 -3.56 11.40 -31.04
N GLU A 856 -3.22 10.14 -31.30
CA GLU A 856 -2.99 9.41 -32.56
C GLU A 856 -3.08 7.87 -32.36
N PRO A 857 -3.16 7.06 -33.43
CA PRO A 857 -3.35 5.61 -33.35
C PRO A 857 -2.05 4.80 -33.31
N GLY A 858 -2.04 3.74 -32.49
CA GLY A 858 -1.22 2.52 -32.61
C GLY A 858 0.29 2.67 -32.38
N VAL A 859 0.79 2.22 -31.21
CA VAL A 859 2.23 2.26 -30.93
C VAL A 859 2.74 0.88 -30.49
N LEU A 860 3.44 0.19 -31.40
CA LEU A 860 4.42 -0.85 -31.06
C LEU A 860 5.37 -0.32 -29.98
N ASP A 861 5.80 -1.18 -29.04
CA ASP A 861 6.72 -0.83 -27.93
C ASP A 861 7.67 0.30 -28.31
N LYS A 862 7.47 1.48 -27.70
CA LYS A 862 8.31 2.64 -27.99
C LYS A 862 9.75 2.25 -27.65
N PRO A 863 10.70 2.43 -28.58
CA PRO A 863 12.11 2.20 -28.30
C PRO A 863 12.52 3.07 -27.11
N GLU A 864 13.37 2.52 -26.24
CA GLU A 864 13.83 3.24 -25.05
C GLU A 864 14.65 4.44 -25.51
N ALA A 865 14.19 5.66 -25.18
CA ALA A 865 14.84 6.88 -25.64
C ALA A 865 16.28 6.93 -25.12
N ILE A 866 17.24 7.07 -26.03
CA ILE A 866 18.66 7.18 -25.71
C ILE A 866 18.85 8.31 -24.69
N PRO A 867 19.66 8.13 -23.64
CA PRO A 867 20.02 9.22 -22.74
C PRO A 867 20.52 10.43 -23.54
N LYS A 868 19.96 11.62 -23.30
CA LYS A 868 20.42 12.88 -23.91
C LYS A 868 21.84 13.17 -23.38
N ILE A 869 22.85 12.82 -24.15
CA ILE A 869 24.26 13.03 -23.83
C ILE A 869 24.81 14.14 -24.74
N ALA A 870 25.66 15.02 -24.19
CA ALA A 870 26.35 16.03 -24.99
C ALA A 870 27.29 15.33 -25.98
N ALA A 871 27.18 15.63 -27.27
CA ALA A 871 27.96 14.95 -28.32
C ALA A 871 29.42 15.47 -28.37
N SER A 872 30.16 15.35 -27.25
CA SER A 872 31.49 15.93 -27.05
C SER A 872 32.56 15.39 -28.00
N LEU A 873 32.35 14.19 -28.55
CA LEU A 873 33.23 13.50 -29.50
C LEU A 873 32.66 13.43 -30.92
N ALA A 874 31.54 14.10 -31.24
CA ALA A 874 30.94 14.02 -32.56
C ALA A 874 31.96 14.40 -33.66
N LYS A 875 32.09 13.54 -34.68
CA LYS A 875 33.03 13.69 -35.80
C LYS A 875 34.54 13.73 -35.46
N HIS A 876 34.94 13.39 -34.24
CA HIS A 876 36.37 13.32 -33.87
C HIS A 876 36.96 11.93 -34.18
N HIS A 877 38.27 11.86 -34.43
CA HIS A 877 38.98 10.58 -34.56
C HIS A 877 39.24 9.97 -33.17
N ILE A 878 39.27 8.63 -33.07
CA ILE A 878 39.67 7.91 -31.87
C ILE A 878 40.98 7.17 -32.16
N LEU A 879 42.11 7.83 -31.93
CA LEU A 879 43.46 7.37 -32.26
C LEU A 879 44.25 6.78 -31.07
N SER A 880 44.23 7.41 -29.88
CA SER A 880 45.03 7.03 -28.71
C SER A 880 44.22 7.02 -27.39
N SER A 881 44.63 6.24 -26.39
CA SER A 881 44.01 6.25 -25.05
C SER A 881 44.12 7.60 -24.35
N LEU A 882 45.20 8.36 -24.60
CA LEU A 882 45.46 9.64 -23.94
C LEU A 882 44.63 10.81 -24.49
N GLN A 883 44.01 10.64 -25.67
CA GLN A 883 43.14 11.67 -26.24
C GLN A 883 41.81 11.81 -25.46
N LEU A 884 41.46 10.81 -24.66
CA LEU A 884 40.19 10.74 -23.95
C LEU A 884 40.35 11.38 -22.58
N ASN A 885 39.34 12.14 -22.17
CA ASN A 885 39.24 12.64 -20.80
C ASN A 885 38.16 11.89 -19.99
N ARG A 886 38.09 12.17 -18.68
CA ARG A 886 37.17 11.49 -17.76
C ARG A 886 35.70 11.67 -18.14
N VAL A 887 35.32 12.83 -18.68
CA VAL A 887 33.95 13.14 -19.11
C VAL A 887 33.57 12.29 -20.32
N GLN A 888 34.44 12.24 -21.34
CA GLN A 888 34.24 11.43 -22.53
C GLN A 888 34.16 9.93 -22.21
N CYS A 889 35.04 9.42 -21.34
CA CYS A 889 34.96 8.05 -20.86
C CYS A 889 33.63 7.77 -20.14
N ARG A 890 33.15 8.71 -19.30
CA ARG A 890 31.85 8.59 -18.63
C ARG A 890 30.70 8.51 -19.62
N GLU A 891 30.69 9.35 -20.66
CA GLU A 891 29.65 9.35 -21.71
C GLU A 891 29.62 8.01 -22.45
N ILE A 892 30.78 7.51 -22.88
CA ILE A 892 30.92 6.20 -23.52
C ILE A 892 30.41 5.08 -22.59
N PHE A 893 30.78 5.09 -21.31
CA PHE A 893 30.39 4.04 -20.37
C PHE A 893 28.90 4.08 -20.01
N THR A 894 28.30 5.25 -19.88
CA THR A 894 26.85 5.39 -19.63
C THR A 894 26.06 4.80 -20.81
N LEU A 895 26.46 5.12 -22.03
CA LEU A 895 25.79 4.64 -23.22
C LEU A 895 26.05 3.14 -23.47
N ALA A 896 27.25 2.65 -23.18
CA ALA A 896 27.56 1.22 -23.21
C ALA A 896 26.72 0.45 -22.19
N HIS A 897 26.54 0.99 -20.98
CA HIS A 897 25.68 0.37 -19.98
C HIS A 897 24.21 0.35 -20.41
N PHE A 898 23.73 1.42 -21.06
CA PHE A 898 22.39 1.44 -21.67
C PHE A 898 22.22 0.31 -22.70
N TYR A 899 23.14 0.16 -23.65
CA TYR A 899 23.06 -0.92 -24.65
C TYR A 899 23.19 -2.31 -24.05
N ARG A 900 24.01 -2.47 -23.01
CA ARG A 900 24.11 -3.72 -22.25
C ARG A 900 22.77 -4.10 -21.62
N ASN A 901 22.10 -3.14 -20.98
CA ASN A 901 20.79 -3.38 -20.37
C ASN A 901 19.72 -3.67 -21.43
N ALA A 902 19.68 -2.90 -22.52
CA ALA A 902 18.74 -3.15 -23.62
C ALA A 902 18.90 -4.58 -24.16
N GLN A 903 20.14 -5.05 -24.31
CA GLN A 903 20.44 -6.41 -24.77
C GLN A 903 20.09 -7.50 -23.75
N LEU A 904 20.45 -7.32 -22.47
CA LEU A 904 20.08 -8.26 -21.40
C LEU A 904 18.56 -8.42 -21.30
N HIS A 905 17.83 -7.34 -21.55
CA HIS A 905 16.37 -7.27 -21.43
C HIS A 905 15.63 -7.53 -22.75
N HIS A 906 16.36 -7.87 -23.83
CA HIS A 906 15.82 -8.15 -25.17
C HIS A 906 14.93 -7.01 -25.72
N ARG A 907 15.23 -5.76 -25.35
CA ARG A 907 14.48 -4.59 -25.80
C ARG A 907 14.91 -4.17 -27.22
N PRO A 908 13.97 -3.73 -28.07
CA PRO A 908 14.32 -3.20 -29.39
C PRO A 908 15.15 -1.92 -29.22
N ILE A 909 16.32 -1.91 -29.87
CA ILE A 909 17.18 -0.72 -29.94
C ILE A 909 16.79 0.04 -31.21
N GLU A 910 16.55 1.35 -31.08
CA GLU A 910 16.26 2.21 -32.22
C GLU A 910 17.38 2.11 -33.27
N PRO A 911 17.06 2.08 -34.58
CA PRO A 911 18.05 2.05 -35.65
C PRO A 911 18.66 3.44 -35.87
N ILE A 912 19.39 3.93 -34.88
CA ILE A 912 19.92 5.30 -34.78
C ILE A 912 20.91 5.62 -35.90
N LEU A 913 21.61 4.60 -36.38
CA LEU A 913 22.58 4.70 -37.46
C LEU A 913 22.01 4.19 -38.78
N ALA A 914 20.67 4.17 -38.94
CA ALA A 914 20.03 3.86 -40.21
C ALA A 914 20.58 4.73 -41.34
N GLY A 915 20.99 4.09 -42.42
CA GLY A 915 21.60 4.76 -43.59
C GLY A 915 23.06 5.17 -43.42
N LYS A 916 23.68 4.93 -42.25
CA LYS A 916 25.11 5.14 -42.04
C LYS A 916 25.92 3.90 -42.44
N ILE A 917 27.13 4.13 -42.96
CA ILE A 917 28.02 3.06 -43.45
C ILE A 917 29.36 3.09 -42.71
N LEU A 918 29.77 1.96 -42.14
CA LEU A 918 31.09 1.76 -41.53
C LEU A 918 31.99 0.96 -42.45
N SER A 919 33.13 1.50 -42.87
CA SER A 919 34.19 0.72 -43.53
C SER A 919 35.12 0.12 -42.48
N HIS A 920 35.28 -1.20 -42.47
CA HIS A 920 36.24 -1.86 -41.59
C HIS A 920 37.44 -2.41 -42.35
N MET A 921 38.61 -1.82 -42.11
CA MET A 921 39.89 -2.15 -42.75
C MET A 921 40.79 -2.92 -41.79
N PHE A 922 40.68 -4.25 -41.81
CA PHE A 922 41.48 -5.13 -40.96
C PHE A 922 42.58 -5.79 -41.79
N PHE A 923 43.83 -5.37 -41.58
CA PHE A 923 45.02 -5.96 -42.21
C PHE A 923 45.66 -7.07 -41.35
N GLU A 924 45.27 -7.14 -40.07
CA GLU A 924 45.60 -8.25 -39.17
C GLU A 924 44.34 -9.04 -38.80
N PRO A 925 44.38 -10.38 -38.80
CA PRO A 925 43.24 -11.20 -38.37
C PRO A 925 42.78 -10.88 -36.94
N SER A 926 41.49 -10.63 -36.75
CA SER A 926 40.91 -10.48 -35.41
C SER A 926 39.41 -10.74 -35.35
N THR A 927 39.04 -11.97 -35.00
CA THR A 927 37.64 -12.38 -34.84
C THR A 927 36.90 -11.51 -33.82
N ARG A 928 37.47 -11.33 -32.62
CA ARG A 928 36.81 -10.57 -31.53
C ARG A 928 36.56 -9.11 -31.93
N THR A 929 37.59 -8.41 -32.40
CA THR A 929 37.50 -6.97 -32.68
C THR A 929 36.68 -6.70 -33.95
N GLN A 930 36.88 -7.47 -35.02
CA GLN A 930 36.13 -7.29 -36.27
C GLN A 930 34.64 -7.63 -36.11
N CYS A 931 34.32 -8.78 -35.51
CA CYS A 931 32.92 -9.21 -35.37
C CYS A 931 32.12 -8.29 -34.43
N SER A 932 32.75 -7.75 -33.39
CA SER A 932 32.07 -6.84 -32.45
C SER A 932 31.81 -5.45 -33.04
N PHE A 933 32.68 -4.90 -33.90
CA PHE A 933 32.39 -3.67 -34.66
C PHE A 933 31.28 -3.90 -35.68
N THR A 934 31.35 -5.02 -36.40
CA THR A 934 30.32 -5.39 -37.39
C THR A 934 28.96 -5.57 -36.70
N ALA A 935 28.91 -6.34 -35.62
CA ALA A 935 27.70 -6.54 -34.84
C ALA A 935 27.17 -5.24 -34.22
N ALA A 936 28.05 -4.37 -33.72
CA ALA A 936 27.65 -3.07 -33.17
C ALA A 936 26.96 -2.20 -34.23
N MET A 937 27.54 -2.09 -35.43
CA MET A 937 26.98 -1.28 -36.52
C MET A 937 25.63 -1.83 -37.02
N LEU A 938 25.55 -3.15 -37.24
CA LEU A 938 24.32 -3.81 -37.68
C LEU A 938 23.19 -3.68 -36.64
N ARG A 939 23.52 -3.79 -35.35
CA ARG A 939 22.54 -3.64 -34.25
C ARG A 939 22.01 -2.22 -34.10
N LEU A 940 22.77 -1.22 -34.55
CA LEU A 940 22.34 0.18 -34.57
C LEU A 940 21.63 0.58 -35.87
N GLY A 941 21.34 -0.39 -36.76
CA GLY A 941 20.66 -0.16 -38.04
C GLY A 941 21.57 0.31 -39.19
N GLY A 942 22.88 0.40 -38.95
CA GLY A 942 23.86 0.78 -39.95
C GLY A 942 24.33 -0.37 -40.83
N SER A 943 25.01 -0.05 -41.93
CA SER A 943 25.61 -1.01 -42.85
C SER A 943 27.13 -1.02 -42.74
N VAL A 944 27.74 -2.11 -43.19
CA VAL A 944 29.18 -2.32 -43.07
C VAL A 944 29.77 -2.71 -44.41
N ILE A 945 30.86 -2.03 -44.82
CA ILE A 945 31.66 -2.41 -45.98
C ILE A 945 32.88 -3.18 -45.47
N PRO A 946 32.96 -4.51 -45.69
CA PRO A 946 34.15 -5.27 -45.35
C PRO A 946 35.27 -4.96 -46.35
N PHE A 947 36.45 -4.63 -45.84
CA PHE A 947 37.65 -4.52 -46.65
C PHE A 947 38.55 -5.73 -46.42
N ASP A 948 38.74 -6.54 -47.45
CA ASP A 948 39.66 -7.67 -47.44
C ASP A 948 40.96 -7.29 -48.17
N SER A 949 42.04 -7.16 -47.40
CA SER A 949 43.38 -6.87 -47.93
C SER A 949 43.84 -7.89 -48.99
N GLN A 950 43.39 -9.16 -48.91
CA GLN A 950 43.76 -10.21 -49.86
C GLN A 950 43.04 -10.11 -51.20
N LEU A 951 41.89 -9.44 -51.25
CA LEU A 951 41.06 -9.25 -52.45
C LEU A 951 41.14 -7.82 -52.99
N SER A 952 41.77 -6.91 -52.25
CA SER A 952 41.90 -5.48 -52.59
C SER A 952 42.99 -5.17 -53.64
N SER A 953 42.89 -3.99 -54.25
CA SER A 953 43.87 -3.45 -55.18
C SER A 953 45.22 -3.10 -54.53
N ILE A 954 45.35 -3.18 -53.20
CA ILE A 954 46.64 -3.09 -52.50
C ILE A 954 47.59 -4.20 -52.98
N LYS A 955 47.08 -5.39 -53.32
CA LYS A 955 47.91 -6.45 -53.96
C LYS A 955 48.45 -6.06 -55.34
N LYS A 956 47.81 -5.13 -56.03
CA LYS A 956 48.25 -4.59 -57.33
C LYS A 956 49.18 -3.37 -57.17
N GLY A 957 49.53 -3.00 -55.92
CA GLY A 957 50.42 -1.87 -55.61
C GLY A 957 49.71 -0.55 -55.29
N GLU A 958 48.39 -0.53 -55.06
CA GLU A 958 47.68 0.67 -54.61
C GLU A 958 48.15 1.09 -53.20
N SER A 959 48.34 2.40 -53.00
CA SER A 959 48.71 2.94 -51.68
C SER A 959 47.55 2.80 -50.69
N LEU A 960 47.87 2.63 -49.40
CA LEU A 960 46.86 2.60 -48.34
C LEU A 960 46.05 3.90 -48.32
N GLU A 961 46.73 5.03 -48.52
CA GLU A 961 46.15 6.36 -48.53
C GLU A 961 45.11 6.52 -49.66
N ASP A 962 45.36 5.95 -50.84
CA ASP A 962 44.40 5.97 -51.96
C ASP A 962 43.20 5.07 -51.72
N SER A 963 43.42 3.87 -51.16
CA SER A 963 42.34 2.99 -50.69
C SER A 963 41.43 3.70 -49.66
N VAL A 964 42.02 4.42 -48.71
CA VAL A 964 41.28 5.20 -47.70
C VAL A 964 40.52 6.36 -48.35
N ARG A 965 41.13 7.09 -49.30
CA ARG A 965 40.46 8.20 -50.02
C ARG A 965 39.22 7.73 -50.79
N MET A 966 39.28 6.53 -51.35
CA MET A 966 38.13 5.90 -51.98
C MET A 966 37.06 5.53 -50.95
N LEU A 967 37.43 4.79 -49.90
CA LEU A 967 36.47 4.30 -48.89
C LEU A 967 35.80 5.43 -48.10
N MET A 968 36.49 6.52 -47.79
CA MET A 968 35.89 7.71 -47.15
C MET A 968 34.86 8.42 -48.05
N SER A 969 34.71 8.03 -49.31
CA SER A 969 33.64 8.48 -50.20
C SER A 969 32.39 7.60 -50.13
N TYR A 970 32.51 6.40 -49.58
CA TYR A 970 31.41 5.45 -49.45
C TYR A 970 30.95 5.22 -48.00
N SER A 971 31.78 5.58 -47.02
CA SER A 971 31.51 5.35 -45.59
C SER A 971 31.43 6.63 -44.77
N ASP A 972 30.63 6.62 -43.70
CA ASP A 972 30.54 7.69 -42.70
C ASP A 972 31.59 7.58 -41.58
N ALA A 973 32.23 6.42 -41.41
CA ALA A 973 33.37 6.21 -40.52
C ALA A 973 34.26 5.06 -41.00
N ILE A 974 35.52 5.09 -40.60
CA ILE A 974 36.52 4.06 -40.91
C ILE A 974 37.04 3.47 -39.59
N VAL A 975 36.96 2.16 -39.43
CA VAL A 975 37.68 1.44 -38.38
C VAL A 975 38.86 0.71 -39.00
N ILE A 976 40.06 0.92 -38.47
CA ILE A 976 41.28 0.37 -39.06
C ILE A 976 42.11 -0.39 -38.02
N ARG A 977 42.64 -1.53 -38.44
CA ARG A 977 43.64 -2.31 -37.71
C ARG A 977 44.78 -2.67 -38.65
N HIS A 978 46.00 -2.27 -38.30
CA HIS A 978 47.17 -2.39 -39.17
C HIS A 978 48.41 -2.94 -38.42
N PRO A 979 49.30 -3.74 -39.03
CA PRO A 979 50.50 -4.27 -38.35
C PRO A 979 51.61 -3.22 -38.12
N GLU A 980 51.61 -2.13 -38.87
CA GLU A 980 52.58 -1.04 -38.74
C GLU A 980 52.08 0.07 -37.79
N VAL A 981 52.94 0.51 -36.88
CA VAL A 981 52.66 1.57 -35.89
C VAL A 981 52.59 2.94 -36.58
N GLY A 982 51.65 3.79 -36.18
CA GLY A 982 51.50 5.15 -36.71
C GLY A 982 50.70 5.27 -38.00
N VAL A 983 50.30 4.14 -38.60
CA VAL A 983 49.43 4.11 -39.79
C VAL A 983 48.07 4.74 -39.53
N VAL A 984 47.50 4.51 -38.35
CA VAL A 984 46.18 5.05 -38.01
C VAL A 984 46.21 6.58 -37.96
N GLN A 985 47.33 7.18 -37.52
CA GLN A 985 47.53 8.62 -37.56
C GLN A 985 47.64 9.14 -39.00
N ARG A 986 48.46 8.48 -39.85
CA ARG A 986 48.57 8.82 -41.28
C ARG A 986 47.22 8.79 -41.99
N VAL A 987 46.38 7.79 -41.66
CA VAL A 987 45.01 7.65 -42.18
C VAL A 987 44.09 8.73 -41.64
N ALA A 988 44.21 9.12 -40.37
CA ALA A 988 43.44 10.21 -39.79
C ALA A 988 43.74 11.56 -40.45
N ASP A 989 45.02 11.84 -40.75
CA ASP A 989 45.46 13.11 -41.35
C ASP A 989 44.84 13.38 -42.74
N ILE A 990 44.45 12.32 -43.46
CA ILE A 990 43.85 12.41 -44.80
C ILE A 990 42.33 12.14 -44.82
N SER A 991 41.75 11.62 -43.73
CA SER A 991 40.36 11.18 -43.70
C SER A 991 39.42 12.32 -43.30
N ARG A 992 38.41 12.59 -44.13
CA ARG A 992 37.32 13.52 -43.79
C ARG A 992 36.23 12.93 -42.89
N VAL A 993 36.29 11.62 -42.64
CA VAL A 993 35.35 10.89 -41.78
C VAL A 993 36.07 10.35 -40.53
N PRO A 994 35.37 10.15 -39.41
CA PRO A 994 35.98 9.64 -38.19
C PRO A 994 36.75 8.34 -38.41
N VAL A 995 37.96 8.28 -37.85
CA VAL A 995 38.84 7.10 -37.89
C VAL A 995 38.93 6.52 -36.49
N ILE A 996 38.67 5.21 -36.36
CA ILE A 996 38.68 4.48 -35.09
C ILE A 996 39.86 3.51 -35.10
N ASN A 997 40.77 3.67 -34.13
CA ASN A 997 41.90 2.77 -33.92
C ASN A 997 41.44 1.44 -33.28
N ALA A 998 41.50 0.36 -34.06
CA ALA A 998 41.25 -1.02 -33.64
C ALA A 998 42.55 -1.84 -33.43
N GLY A 999 43.70 -1.16 -33.37
CA GLY A 999 45.04 -1.70 -33.10
C GLY A 999 46.04 -1.34 -34.21
N ASP A 1000 47.19 -0.76 -33.84
CA ASP A 1000 48.30 -0.53 -34.77
C ASP A 1000 49.63 -1.12 -34.27
N GLY A 1001 50.08 -2.23 -34.88
CA GLY A 1001 51.34 -2.90 -34.54
C GLY A 1001 51.50 -3.18 -33.05
N ILE A 1002 52.62 -2.73 -32.47
CA ILE A 1002 52.88 -2.73 -31.02
C ILE A 1002 52.46 -1.41 -30.32
N GLY A 1003 51.79 -0.50 -31.04
CA GLY A 1003 51.35 0.81 -30.58
C GLY A 1003 50.12 0.76 -29.68
N GLU A 1004 49.00 1.33 -30.11
CA GLU A 1004 47.81 1.50 -29.25
C GLU A 1004 46.58 0.75 -29.75
N HIS A 1005 45.69 0.44 -28.81
CA HIS A 1005 44.37 -0.12 -29.03
C HIS A 1005 43.39 0.53 -28.04
N PRO A 1006 43.04 1.81 -28.24
CA PRO A 1006 42.24 2.59 -27.28
C PRO A 1006 40.86 2.00 -27.04
N THR A 1007 40.27 1.39 -28.07
CA THR A 1007 38.97 0.73 -27.98
C THR A 1007 39.00 -0.54 -27.11
N GLN A 1008 40.14 -1.22 -27.02
CA GLN A 1008 40.36 -2.32 -26.07
C GLN A 1008 40.61 -1.79 -24.66
N ALA A 1009 41.37 -0.71 -24.48
CA ALA A 1009 41.54 -0.11 -23.15
C ALA A 1009 40.20 0.37 -22.55
N LEU A 1010 39.34 0.99 -23.36
CA LEU A 1010 38.01 1.44 -22.93
C LEU A 1010 37.14 0.30 -22.40
N LEU A 1011 37.11 -0.83 -23.12
CA LEU A 1011 36.30 -1.97 -22.69
C LEU A 1011 36.91 -2.68 -21.47
N ASP A 1012 38.23 -2.64 -21.32
CA ASP A 1012 38.92 -3.18 -20.14
C ASP A 1012 38.55 -2.38 -18.89
N VAL A 1013 38.66 -1.05 -18.96
CA VAL A 1013 38.22 -0.14 -17.88
C VAL A 1013 36.74 -0.30 -17.58
N PHE A 1014 35.88 -0.39 -18.61
CA PHE A 1014 34.45 -0.65 -18.42
C PHE A 1014 34.19 -1.98 -17.70
N THR A 1015 34.96 -3.03 -18.02
CA THR A 1015 34.84 -4.34 -17.36
C THR A 1015 35.25 -4.25 -15.89
N ILE A 1016 36.36 -3.58 -15.56
CA ILE A 1016 36.77 -3.36 -14.17
C ILE A 1016 35.65 -2.64 -13.39
N ARG A 1017 35.04 -1.61 -14.00
CA ARG A 1017 33.94 -0.85 -13.40
C ARG A 1017 32.69 -1.70 -13.16
N GLU A 1018 32.31 -2.56 -14.10
CA GLU A 1018 31.12 -3.42 -13.96
C GLU A 1018 31.32 -4.55 -12.94
N GLU A 1019 32.52 -5.12 -12.85
CA GLU A 1019 32.80 -6.25 -11.95
C GLU A 1019 33.11 -5.81 -10.52
N ILE A 1020 34.01 -4.83 -10.35
CA ILE A 1020 34.49 -4.39 -9.02
C ILE A 1020 33.61 -3.28 -8.46
N GLY A 1021 33.21 -2.32 -9.30
CA GLY A 1021 32.32 -1.22 -8.94
C GLY A 1021 33.00 0.10 -8.55
N THR A 1022 34.30 0.09 -8.24
CA THR A 1022 35.11 1.28 -7.93
C THR A 1022 36.53 1.12 -8.47
N PHE A 1023 37.25 2.24 -8.63
CA PHE A 1023 38.68 2.30 -8.93
C PHE A 1023 39.54 2.68 -7.71
N ASN A 1024 38.91 3.05 -6.58
CA ASN A 1024 39.64 3.57 -5.43
C ASN A 1024 40.43 2.49 -4.71
N GLY A 1025 41.75 2.69 -4.56
CA GLY A 1025 42.63 1.77 -3.83
C GLY A 1025 42.89 0.43 -4.54
N LEU A 1026 42.68 0.35 -5.85
CA LEU A 1026 42.84 -0.91 -6.59
C LEU A 1026 44.31 -1.22 -6.89
N THR A 1027 44.67 -2.49 -6.68
CA THR A 1027 45.93 -3.06 -7.13
C THR A 1027 45.72 -3.86 -8.42
N ILE A 1028 46.24 -3.34 -9.54
CA ILE A 1028 46.11 -3.94 -10.87
C ILE A 1028 47.46 -4.54 -11.26
N THR A 1029 47.49 -5.85 -11.50
CA THR A 1029 48.70 -6.60 -11.85
C THR A 1029 48.60 -7.09 -13.29
N MET A 1030 49.50 -6.62 -14.15
CA MET A 1030 49.60 -7.02 -15.56
C MET A 1030 50.69 -8.07 -15.74
N VAL A 1031 50.39 -9.18 -16.42
CA VAL A 1031 51.27 -10.36 -16.50
C VAL A 1031 51.46 -10.84 -17.93
N GLY A 1032 52.68 -11.23 -18.29
CA GLY A 1032 52.99 -11.91 -19.57
C GLY A 1032 53.91 -11.09 -20.50
N ASP A 1033 53.52 -10.94 -21.78
CA ASP A 1033 54.25 -10.14 -22.77
C ASP A 1033 53.87 -8.65 -22.65
N LEU A 1034 54.58 -7.95 -21.78
CA LEU A 1034 54.35 -6.52 -21.54
C LEU A 1034 55.11 -5.64 -22.53
N LYS A 1035 56.19 -6.14 -23.15
CA LYS A 1035 56.98 -5.40 -24.13
C LYS A 1035 56.23 -5.11 -25.42
N HIS A 1036 55.54 -6.12 -25.97
CA HIS A 1036 54.85 -5.99 -27.26
C HIS A 1036 53.31 -5.90 -27.11
N GLY A 1037 52.81 -5.95 -25.88
CA GLY A 1037 51.37 -5.96 -25.59
C GLY A 1037 50.69 -4.60 -25.75
N ARG A 1038 50.29 -4.22 -26.98
CA ARG A 1038 49.54 -2.97 -27.24
C ARG A 1038 48.33 -2.76 -26.32
N THR A 1039 47.67 -3.84 -25.88
CA THR A 1039 46.50 -3.77 -24.98
C THR A 1039 46.89 -3.31 -23.59
N VAL A 1040 48.02 -3.81 -23.04
CA VAL A 1040 48.49 -3.40 -21.71
C VAL A 1040 49.06 -1.98 -21.73
N HIS A 1041 49.73 -1.59 -22.82
CA HIS A 1041 50.18 -0.20 -23.00
C HIS A 1041 49.00 0.77 -23.00
N SER A 1042 47.96 0.43 -23.76
CA SER A 1042 46.76 1.27 -23.89
C SER A 1042 45.95 1.34 -22.59
N LEU A 1043 45.88 0.23 -21.84
CA LEU A 1043 45.21 0.17 -20.54
C LEU A 1043 45.97 0.99 -19.49
N ALA A 1044 47.29 0.82 -19.39
CA ALA A 1044 48.13 1.59 -18.46
C ALA A 1044 48.01 3.10 -18.73
N LYS A 1045 48.07 3.51 -20.00
CA LYS A 1045 47.84 4.91 -20.41
C LYS A 1045 46.45 5.42 -20.05
N LEU A 1046 45.39 4.64 -20.30
CA LEU A 1046 44.02 5.08 -20.00
C LEU A 1046 43.75 5.20 -18.50
N LEU A 1047 44.35 4.35 -17.67
CA LEU A 1047 44.21 4.38 -16.22
C LEU A 1047 44.78 5.66 -15.57
N THR A 1048 45.69 6.38 -16.26
CA THR A 1048 46.21 7.68 -15.79
C THR A 1048 45.13 8.75 -15.61
N ILE A 1049 44.00 8.65 -16.30
CA ILE A 1049 42.85 9.55 -16.15
C ILE A 1049 42.18 9.40 -14.77
N TYR A 1050 42.48 8.31 -14.05
CA TYR A 1050 41.94 7.99 -12.72
C TYR A 1050 43.02 8.06 -11.63
N SER A 1051 44.08 8.84 -11.83
CA SER A 1051 45.21 8.95 -10.89
C SER A 1051 44.80 9.49 -9.50
N ASP A 1052 43.69 10.20 -9.39
CA ASP A 1052 43.09 10.67 -8.14
C ASP A 1052 42.55 9.54 -7.24
N LYS A 1053 42.47 8.30 -7.74
CA LYS A 1053 41.81 7.17 -7.06
C LYS A 1053 42.78 6.13 -6.45
N SER A 1054 43.99 6.53 -6.04
CA SER A 1054 44.94 5.65 -5.32
C SER A 1054 45.18 4.27 -5.97
N ILE A 1055 45.29 4.23 -7.31
CA ILE A 1055 45.53 2.98 -8.06
C ILE A 1055 47.01 2.61 -7.96
N THR A 1056 47.33 1.33 -7.80
CA THR A 1056 48.71 0.80 -7.90
C THR A 1056 48.82 -0.15 -9.09
N LEU A 1057 49.84 0.03 -9.94
CA LEU A 1057 50.13 -0.86 -11.07
C LEU A 1057 51.34 -1.75 -10.79
N ASN A 1058 51.17 -3.06 -10.94
CA ASN A 1058 52.26 -4.03 -10.84
C ASN A 1058 52.48 -4.70 -12.20
N TYR A 1059 53.74 -4.90 -12.57
CA TYR A 1059 54.12 -5.55 -13.82
C TYR A 1059 54.88 -6.85 -13.52
N VAL A 1060 54.37 -7.97 -14.02
CA VAL A 1060 54.99 -9.30 -13.86
C VAL A 1060 55.39 -9.82 -15.24
N SER A 1061 56.69 -9.88 -15.51
CA SER A 1061 57.22 -10.30 -16.81
C SER A 1061 58.67 -10.78 -16.70
N PRO A 1062 59.14 -11.64 -17.61
CA PRO A 1062 60.56 -11.93 -17.70
C PRO A 1062 61.31 -10.68 -18.20
N PRO A 1063 62.61 -10.49 -17.86
CA PRO A 1063 63.36 -9.30 -18.26
C PRO A 1063 63.35 -9.00 -19.77
N SER A 1064 63.24 -10.04 -20.61
CA SER A 1064 63.17 -9.92 -22.06
C SER A 1064 61.85 -9.32 -22.58
N LEU A 1065 60.77 -9.36 -21.79
CA LEU A 1065 59.42 -8.90 -22.14
C LEU A 1065 58.89 -7.80 -21.20
N ALA A 1066 59.79 -7.05 -20.55
CA ALA A 1066 59.44 -5.98 -19.63
C ALA A 1066 58.64 -4.84 -20.29
N MET A 1067 57.84 -4.13 -19.48
CA MET A 1067 57.07 -2.96 -19.91
C MET A 1067 58.01 -1.89 -20.50
N PRO A 1068 57.70 -1.29 -21.67
CA PRO A 1068 58.52 -0.24 -22.26
C PRO A 1068 58.65 1.01 -21.37
N GLN A 1069 59.82 1.65 -21.44
CA GLN A 1069 60.16 2.78 -20.58
C GLN A 1069 59.26 4.00 -20.81
N ASP A 1070 58.83 4.24 -22.05
CA ASP A 1070 57.93 5.34 -22.41
C ASP A 1070 56.55 5.21 -21.76
N VAL A 1071 56.02 3.99 -21.67
CA VAL A 1071 54.74 3.71 -20.98
C VAL A 1071 54.90 3.91 -19.48
N MET A 1072 55.98 3.40 -18.88
CA MET A 1072 56.23 3.56 -17.43
C MET A 1072 56.43 5.03 -17.05
N SER A 1073 57.12 5.81 -17.89
CA SER A 1073 57.30 7.25 -17.70
C SER A 1073 55.96 8.01 -17.79
N CYS A 1074 55.08 7.62 -18.72
CA CYS A 1074 53.73 8.20 -18.83
C CYS A 1074 52.89 7.96 -17.57
N VAL A 1075 52.92 6.74 -17.02
CA VAL A 1075 52.19 6.40 -15.79
C VAL A 1075 52.80 7.11 -14.58
N SER A 1076 54.13 7.21 -14.52
CA SER A 1076 54.85 7.91 -13.44
C SER A 1076 54.52 9.40 -13.43
N ALA A 1077 54.36 10.03 -14.60
CA ALA A 1077 53.98 11.44 -14.71
C ALA A 1077 52.58 11.72 -14.15
N ALA A 1078 51.69 10.72 -14.15
CA ALA A 1078 50.36 10.81 -13.56
C ALA A 1078 50.34 10.54 -12.04
N GLY A 1079 51.48 10.22 -11.41
CA GLY A 1079 51.59 9.98 -9.97
C GLY A 1079 51.12 8.61 -9.48
N ILE A 1080 50.94 7.63 -10.38
CA ILE A 1080 50.50 6.27 -10.04
C ILE A 1080 51.72 5.41 -9.60
N PRO A 1081 51.71 4.81 -8.40
CA PRO A 1081 52.75 3.89 -7.95
C PRO A 1081 52.91 2.66 -8.86
N GLN A 1082 54.16 2.32 -9.20
CA GLN A 1082 54.51 1.20 -10.08
C GLN A 1082 55.53 0.27 -9.42
N LYS A 1083 55.34 -1.06 -9.54
CA LYS A 1083 56.30 -2.08 -9.05
C LYS A 1083 56.54 -3.18 -10.09
N LEU A 1084 57.78 -3.68 -10.14
CA LEU A 1084 58.24 -4.72 -11.06
C LEU A 1084 58.46 -6.03 -10.31
N TYR A 1085 57.96 -7.14 -10.86
CA TYR A 1085 58.11 -8.48 -10.29
C TYR A 1085 58.49 -9.48 -11.39
N THR A 1086 59.26 -10.51 -11.02
CA THR A 1086 59.58 -11.64 -11.92
C THR A 1086 58.68 -12.85 -11.69
N SER A 1087 58.09 -12.97 -10.49
CA SER A 1087 57.20 -14.07 -10.10
C SER A 1087 55.80 -13.55 -9.76
N LEU A 1088 54.76 -14.26 -10.22
CA LEU A 1088 53.37 -13.94 -9.90
C LEU A 1088 53.00 -14.31 -8.46
N ASP A 1089 53.67 -15.31 -7.86
CA ASP A 1089 53.38 -15.77 -6.49
C ASP A 1089 53.55 -14.68 -5.43
N GLU A 1090 54.45 -13.74 -5.65
CA GLU A 1090 54.79 -12.68 -4.68
C GLU A 1090 53.70 -11.62 -4.54
N ILE A 1091 52.91 -11.38 -5.58
CA ILE A 1091 51.96 -10.25 -5.65
C ILE A 1091 50.49 -10.70 -5.78
N LEU A 1092 50.25 -11.98 -6.07
CA LEU A 1092 48.90 -12.53 -6.22
C LEU A 1092 48.00 -12.33 -4.97
N PRO A 1093 48.49 -12.39 -3.71
CA PRO A 1093 47.66 -12.15 -2.53
C PRO A 1093 47.11 -10.72 -2.42
N ASP A 1094 47.80 -9.73 -3.00
CA ASP A 1094 47.43 -8.32 -2.92
C ASP A 1094 46.73 -7.80 -4.19
N THR A 1095 46.67 -8.62 -5.24
CA THR A 1095 46.11 -8.24 -6.54
C THR A 1095 44.57 -8.25 -6.54
N ASP A 1096 43.96 -7.13 -6.96
CA ASP A 1096 42.50 -7.03 -7.18
C ASP A 1096 42.12 -7.30 -8.65
N VAL A 1097 42.91 -6.83 -9.60
CA VAL A 1097 42.71 -7.09 -11.03
C VAL A 1097 43.95 -7.76 -11.60
N LEU A 1098 43.83 -9.02 -12.01
CA LEU A 1098 44.88 -9.75 -12.70
C LEU A 1098 44.63 -9.70 -14.21
N TYR A 1099 45.42 -8.90 -14.93
CA TYR A 1099 45.34 -8.77 -16.38
C TYR A 1099 46.41 -9.63 -17.05
N MET A 1100 46.00 -10.80 -17.54
CA MET A 1100 46.90 -11.78 -18.15
C MET A 1100 47.02 -11.54 -19.66
N THR A 1101 48.22 -11.63 -20.21
CA THR A 1101 48.50 -11.53 -21.64
C THR A 1101 49.13 -12.80 -22.19
N ARG A 1102 48.83 -13.09 -23.46
CA ARG A 1102 49.41 -14.21 -24.20
C ARG A 1102 50.83 -13.88 -24.65
N ILE A 1103 51.75 -14.82 -24.46
CA ILE A 1103 53.08 -14.78 -25.09
C ILE A 1103 52.97 -15.32 -26.52
N GLN A 1104 53.18 -14.46 -27.51
CA GLN A 1104 52.97 -14.76 -28.92
C GLN A 1104 54.25 -15.32 -29.57
N LYS A 1105 54.20 -16.57 -30.04
CA LYS A 1105 55.33 -17.26 -30.70
C LYS A 1105 55.85 -16.47 -31.91
N GLU A 1106 54.92 -15.86 -32.65
CA GLU A 1106 55.17 -15.07 -33.86
C GLU A 1106 55.99 -13.78 -33.63
N ARG A 1107 56.24 -13.38 -32.39
CA ARG A 1107 57.01 -12.16 -32.05
C ARG A 1107 58.46 -12.43 -31.68
N PHE A 1108 58.88 -13.69 -31.65
CA PHE A 1108 60.25 -14.09 -31.37
C PHE A 1108 61.01 -14.38 -32.66
N THR A 1109 62.26 -13.93 -32.73
CA THR A 1109 63.17 -14.21 -33.85
C THR A 1109 63.76 -15.62 -33.79
N SER A 1110 63.75 -16.27 -32.62
CA SER A 1110 64.26 -17.63 -32.40
C SER A 1110 63.26 -18.48 -31.60
N GLU A 1111 63.00 -19.69 -32.05
CA GLU A 1111 62.09 -20.65 -31.39
C GLU A 1111 62.58 -21.04 -29.98
N THR A 1112 63.90 -21.07 -29.78
CA THR A 1112 64.53 -21.37 -28.49
C THR A 1112 64.37 -20.27 -27.44
N GLU A 1113 64.12 -19.02 -27.86
CA GLU A 1113 63.81 -17.93 -26.93
C GLU A 1113 62.35 -17.98 -26.46
N TYR A 1114 61.45 -18.41 -27.35
CA TYR A 1114 60.04 -18.59 -27.06
C TYR A 1114 59.80 -19.74 -26.06
N GLU A 1115 60.42 -20.90 -26.28
CA GLU A 1115 60.28 -22.08 -25.40
C GLU A 1115 60.72 -21.82 -23.95
N LYS A 1116 61.67 -20.89 -23.74
CA LYS A 1116 62.13 -20.51 -22.40
C LYS A 1116 61.09 -19.74 -21.59
N VAL A 1117 60.13 -19.08 -22.24
CA VAL A 1117 59.21 -18.14 -21.59
C VAL A 1117 57.74 -18.51 -21.70
N CYS A 1118 57.34 -19.37 -22.65
CA CYS A 1118 55.93 -19.66 -22.96
C CYS A 1118 55.14 -20.28 -21.80
N ASP A 1119 55.81 -20.99 -20.89
CA ASP A 1119 55.17 -21.75 -19.80
C ASP A 1119 55.37 -21.14 -18.39
N LEU A 1120 55.99 -19.95 -18.30
CA LEU A 1120 56.37 -19.35 -17.02
C LEU A 1120 55.18 -18.90 -16.16
N TYR A 1121 54.09 -18.46 -16.79
CA TYR A 1121 52.92 -17.93 -16.10
C TYR A 1121 51.67 -18.67 -16.57
N LYS A 1122 51.17 -19.59 -15.73
CA LYS A 1122 49.94 -20.37 -15.99
C LYS A 1122 48.93 -20.20 -14.86
N ILE A 1123 47.74 -19.70 -15.20
CA ILE A 1123 46.62 -19.58 -14.28
C ILE A 1123 45.85 -20.91 -14.25
N THR A 1124 45.86 -21.56 -13.09
CA THR A 1124 45.08 -22.79 -12.83
C THR A 1124 44.21 -22.63 -11.58
N PRO A 1125 43.11 -23.39 -11.44
CA PRO A 1125 42.27 -23.35 -10.23
C PRO A 1125 43.06 -23.62 -8.94
N LYS A 1126 44.10 -24.49 -8.99
CA LYS A 1126 44.98 -24.79 -7.86
C LYS A 1126 45.85 -23.58 -7.49
N PHE A 1127 46.43 -22.91 -8.49
CA PHE A 1127 47.27 -21.73 -8.28
C PHE A 1127 46.47 -20.56 -7.67
N MET A 1128 45.23 -20.38 -8.14
CA MET A 1128 44.33 -19.34 -7.67
C MET A 1128 43.81 -19.53 -6.22
N ARG A 1129 44.23 -20.58 -5.50
CA ARG A 1129 44.00 -20.71 -4.04
C ARG A 1129 44.88 -19.79 -3.21
N LYS A 1130 46.03 -19.36 -3.75
CA LYS A 1130 46.95 -18.41 -3.12
C LYS A 1130 46.51 -16.95 -3.29
N ALA A 1131 45.57 -16.72 -4.19
CA ALA A 1131 45.04 -15.39 -4.46
C ALA A 1131 44.25 -14.85 -3.27
N LYS A 1132 44.07 -13.52 -3.27
CA LYS A 1132 43.33 -12.77 -2.25
C LYS A 1132 42.01 -13.47 -1.89
N LYS A 1133 41.91 -13.98 -0.65
CA LYS A 1133 40.75 -14.75 -0.16
C LYS A 1133 39.57 -13.84 0.22
N HIS A 1134 39.84 -12.57 0.49
CA HIS A 1134 38.86 -11.57 0.93
C HIS A 1134 38.97 -10.31 0.05
N GLY A 1135 38.01 -10.12 -0.84
CA GLY A 1135 37.97 -9.02 -1.83
C GLY A 1135 37.42 -9.49 -3.19
N LYS A 1136 36.85 -8.57 -3.99
CA LYS A 1136 36.36 -8.85 -5.35
C LYS A 1136 37.51 -8.92 -6.37
N MET A 1137 38.37 -9.94 -6.27
CA MET A 1137 39.42 -10.14 -7.26
C MET A 1137 38.84 -10.60 -8.60
N ILE A 1138 39.33 -10.09 -9.73
CA ILE A 1138 38.98 -10.56 -11.08
C ILE A 1138 40.21 -10.90 -11.92
N VAL A 1139 40.03 -11.78 -12.90
CA VAL A 1139 41.03 -12.18 -13.89
C VAL A 1139 40.53 -11.83 -15.28
N MET A 1140 41.30 -11.00 -15.99
CA MET A 1140 41.02 -10.46 -17.32
C MET A 1140 42.06 -10.95 -18.34
N HIS A 1141 41.67 -11.02 -19.61
CA HIS A 1141 42.53 -11.50 -20.69
C HIS A 1141 42.04 -10.95 -22.06
N PRO A 1142 42.92 -10.41 -22.92
CA PRO A 1142 42.52 -9.81 -24.20
C PRO A 1142 42.02 -10.82 -25.25
N LEU A 1143 42.29 -12.11 -25.07
CA LEU A 1143 41.97 -13.22 -25.98
C LEU A 1143 42.59 -13.04 -27.40
N PRO A 1144 42.83 -14.13 -28.15
CA PRO A 1144 42.63 -15.53 -27.78
C PRO A 1144 43.63 -15.98 -26.71
N ARG A 1145 43.17 -16.85 -25.80
CA ARG A 1145 44.05 -17.53 -24.85
C ARG A 1145 44.61 -18.80 -25.47
N LEU A 1146 45.84 -19.17 -25.13
CA LEU A 1146 46.36 -20.52 -25.32
C LEU A 1146 46.29 -21.27 -23.99
N ASP A 1147 47.43 -21.64 -23.42
CA ASP A 1147 47.55 -22.41 -22.18
C ASP A 1147 47.87 -21.56 -20.95
N GLU A 1148 48.06 -20.24 -21.13
CA GLU A 1148 48.36 -19.30 -20.05
C GLU A 1148 47.19 -19.12 -19.06
N VAL A 1149 45.95 -19.40 -19.50
CA VAL A 1149 44.77 -19.51 -18.64
C VAL A 1149 44.07 -20.84 -18.90
N SER A 1150 44.13 -21.74 -17.93
CA SER A 1150 43.49 -23.06 -18.03
C SER A 1150 41.98 -22.95 -18.26
N THR A 1151 41.44 -23.74 -19.18
CA THR A 1151 39.98 -23.85 -19.42
C THR A 1151 39.21 -24.32 -18.19
N ALA A 1152 39.86 -25.03 -17.26
CA ALA A 1152 39.27 -25.41 -15.97
C ALA A 1152 38.99 -24.20 -15.06
N PHE A 1153 39.55 -23.03 -15.35
CA PHE A 1153 39.32 -21.79 -14.62
C PHE A 1153 38.08 -21.02 -15.11
N ASP A 1154 37.49 -21.37 -16.25
CA ASP A 1154 36.30 -20.70 -16.84
C ASP A 1154 35.11 -20.65 -15.89
N ILE A 1155 35.01 -21.69 -15.07
CA ILE A 1155 33.92 -21.87 -14.13
C ILE A 1155 34.14 -21.06 -12.84
N ASP A 1156 35.32 -20.48 -12.62
CA ASP A 1156 35.62 -19.66 -11.44
C ASP A 1156 34.93 -18.29 -11.58
N PRO A 1157 34.19 -17.80 -10.56
CA PRO A 1157 33.51 -16.50 -10.65
C PRO A 1157 34.46 -15.34 -10.94
N ARG A 1158 35.74 -15.46 -10.57
CA ARG A 1158 36.79 -14.47 -10.82
C ARG A 1158 37.18 -14.38 -12.30
N ALA A 1159 36.84 -15.37 -13.14
CA ALA A 1159 37.11 -15.35 -14.57
C ALA A 1159 36.22 -14.34 -15.30
N ALA A 1160 36.77 -13.16 -15.64
CA ALA A 1160 36.04 -12.06 -16.27
C ALA A 1160 36.31 -11.92 -17.78
N TYR A 1161 37.29 -12.63 -18.35
CA TYR A 1161 37.76 -12.43 -19.74
C TYR A 1161 36.72 -12.67 -20.85
N PHE A 1162 35.72 -13.55 -20.66
CA PHE A 1162 34.62 -13.68 -21.62
C PHE A 1162 33.58 -12.55 -21.48
N ARG A 1163 33.31 -12.12 -20.24
CA ARG A 1163 32.45 -10.94 -19.97
C ARG A 1163 33.11 -9.66 -20.50
N GLN A 1164 34.43 -9.55 -20.35
CA GLN A 1164 35.27 -8.53 -20.99
C GLN A 1164 35.12 -8.58 -22.52
N ALA A 1165 35.10 -9.77 -23.13
CA ALA A 1165 34.86 -9.90 -24.58
C ALA A 1165 33.50 -9.37 -25.01
N GLU A 1166 32.45 -9.74 -24.29
CA GLU A 1166 31.08 -9.29 -24.51
C GLU A 1166 30.92 -7.76 -24.33
N ASN A 1167 31.50 -7.20 -23.27
CA ASN A 1167 31.52 -5.77 -22.99
C ASN A 1167 32.10 -4.94 -24.14
N GLY A 1168 32.98 -5.54 -24.94
CA GLY A 1168 33.50 -4.93 -26.15
C GLY A 1168 32.43 -4.62 -27.21
N LEU A 1169 31.32 -5.33 -27.26
CA LEU A 1169 30.21 -5.00 -28.17
C LEU A 1169 29.57 -3.67 -27.77
N TYR A 1170 29.21 -3.54 -26.50
CA TYR A 1170 28.47 -2.38 -25.99
C TYR A 1170 29.29 -1.09 -26.04
N ILE A 1171 30.59 -1.18 -25.76
CA ILE A 1171 31.51 -0.04 -25.91
C ILE A 1171 31.60 0.41 -27.35
N ARG A 1172 31.66 -0.52 -28.31
CA ARG A 1172 31.70 -0.18 -29.74
C ARG A 1172 30.38 0.42 -30.22
N MET A 1173 29.25 -0.07 -29.72
CA MET A 1173 27.94 0.57 -29.97
C MET A 1173 27.94 2.00 -29.44
N ALA A 1174 28.39 2.23 -28.21
CA ALA A 1174 28.47 3.57 -27.63
C ALA A 1174 29.37 4.52 -28.44
N ILE A 1175 30.56 4.05 -28.83
CA ILE A 1175 31.49 4.82 -29.67
C ILE A 1175 30.85 5.20 -31.00
N LEU A 1176 30.28 4.22 -31.72
CA LEU A 1176 29.66 4.47 -33.02
C LEU A 1176 28.49 5.44 -32.91
N THR A 1177 27.63 5.29 -31.89
CA THR A 1177 26.52 6.21 -31.65
C THR A 1177 27.03 7.62 -31.36
N ILE A 1178 28.05 7.81 -30.52
CA ILE A 1178 28.56 9.15 -30.21
C ILE A 1178 29.21 9.81 -31.44
N LEU A 1179 29.92 9.03 -32.27
CA LEU A 1179 30.63 9.56 -33.44
C LEU A 1179 29.68 9.92 -34.58
N LEU A 1180 28.60 9.15 -34.76
CA LEU A 1180 27.76 9.17 -35.96
C LEU A 1180 26.33 9.68 -35.72
N SER A 1181 25.84 9.78 -34.48
CA SER A 1181 24.50 10.29 -34.21
C SER A 1181 24.43 11.82 -34.38
N LYS A 1182 23.55 12.26 -35.29
CA LYS A 1182 23.03 13.62 -35.42
C LYS A 1182 21.57 13.56 -35.80
#